data_AF-A0A8H4JCH3-F1
#
_entry.id   AF-A0A8H4JCH3-F1
#
_cell.length_a   1.000
_cell.length_b   1.000
_cell.length_c   1.000
_cell.angle_alpha   90.00
_cell.angle_beta   90.00
_cell.angle_gamma   90.00
#
_symmetry.space_group_name_H-M   'P 1'
#
loop_
_entity.id
_entity.type
_entity.pdbx_description
1 polymer ?
#
loop_
_entity_poly.entity_id
_entity_poly.type
_entity_poly.pdbx_seq_one_letter_code
_entity_poly.pdbx_strand_id
1 'polypeptide(L)'
;MTPKKLPTFDDLPLDKNGPPGNAWGLWGPDDQLGRLNLLTAETVRAAASEIGEGIRISLDWPLDKLSHPPFGRQALEHRILNKAPMTMNDDVITLNTQSSTQWDGLRHYGYQRTGQFYMGHKQEEFVPGSQSLGVDAYSNNGGIIGRGVLIDWYSWCQRNNISLSPFQNNAVEMSHIHAIITEENIEFRQGDILFIRVGFTAHYNALSPQEQENFPNRQPGGLLGLEATKESLRWLWDSGFSAIASDAAGFERGPATGSYNHPDVSIHQWALAGWGMPIGELFDLEELSEKCRERKRWTFFLASIPLKLRRIVYQYYYTAAEGYFLQPTSRKLAIANGKPIDLALMYTYRLIAQETGGLPLSYNNITVSTVYDPESRPWAGRFDYLLLARFRKQIMLVLVLGGWFLTEEMDRLFNFLDQFFKPWDVPHPDVLAEMGWRYSDNHLWPTLEAWAPNECQTKEYHAKFRISAASAAIDWLKKLPAKKRVCIRGLAIIEDYPSVGRQECHAAGLVPFCKENPQLRISHQVSMLNVIFSQALLRRATSFEGLQAYARHEIGEVAFEQASSVSFSEIANWLAKIVSLRKAGMPDGSYIFTLDGEPIPLICSRIFQHIMLHKEAMRLTIEQSLPSLDEGTQLDMAPQLH
;
A
#
# COMPACT_ATOMS: atom_id res chain seq x y z
N MET A 1 -33.92 18.05 -20.71
CA MET A 1 -33.30 19.30 -21.21
C MET A 1 -33.03 19.09 -22.68
N THR A 2 -33.46 20.02 -23.54
CA THR A 2 -33.14 20.01 -24.98
C THR A 2 -31.62 19.88 -25.14
N PRO A 3 -31.09 18.98 -26.00
CA PRO A 3 -29.65 18.84 -26.16
C PRO A 3 -29.07 20.19 -26.60
N LYS A 4 -28.12 20.71 -25.82
CA LYS A 4 -27.39 21.93 -26.13
C LYS A 4 -26.72 21.69 -27.49
N LYS A 5 -27.03 22.51 -28.50
CA LYS A 5 -26.41 22.41 -29.82
C LYS A 5 -24.88 22.48 -29.65
N LEU A 6 -24.18 21.45 -30.10
CA LEU A 6 -22.71 21.41 -30.03
C LEU A 6 -22.12 22.47 -30.97
N PRO A 7 -20.97 23.07 -30.62
CA PRO A 7 -20.25 23.95 -31.53
C PRO A 7 -19.79 23.17 -32.76
N THR A 8 -19.80 23.83 -33.91
CA THR A 8 -19.18 23.32 -35.15
C THR A 8 -17.66 23.49 -35.07
N PHE A 9 -16.92 22.85 -35.98
CA PHE A 9 -15.47 22.98 -36.02
C PHE A 9 -14.99 24.43 -36.17
N ASP A 10 -15.76 25.28 -36.88
CA ASP A 10 -15.45 26.70 -37.08
C ASP A 10 -15.65 27.56 -35.83
N ASP A 11 -16.40 27.06 -34.84
CA ASP A 11 -16.59 27.77 -33.57
C ASP A 11 -15.36 27.62 -32.64
N LEU A 12 -14.45 26.68 -32.95
CA LEU A 12 -13.25 26.40 -32.17
C LEU A 12 -12.11 27.39 -32.51
N PRO A 13 -11.26 27.78 -31.54
CA PRO A 13 -11.22 27.33 -30.15
C PRO A 13 -12.30 27.96 -29.27
N LEU A 14 -12.77 27.23 -28.25
CA LEU A 14 -13.69 27.78 -27.24
C LEU A 14 -12.97 28.64 -26.21
N ASP A 15 -11.85 28.17 -25.65
CA ASP A 15 -10.96 29.03 -24.87
C ASP A 15 -10.02 29.79 -25.82
N LYS A 16 -10.23 31.11 -25.91
CA LYS A 16 -9.44 31.99 -26.79
C LYS A 16 -8.01 32.19 -26.30
N ASN A 17 -7.69 31.84 -25.05
CA ASN A 17 -6.33 31.87 -24.51
C ASN A 17 -5.60 30.52 -24.71
N GLY A 18 -6.32 29.47 -25.11
CA GLY A 18 -5.76 28.14 -25.35
C GLY A 18 -5.20 27.96 -26.77
N PRO A 19 -4.62 26.79 -27.05
CA PRO A 19 -4.09 26.43 -28.37
C PRO A 19 -5.20 26.33 -29.43
N PRO A 20 -4.86 26.41 -30.73
CA PRO A 20 -5.84 26.36 -31.82
C PRO A 20 -6.72 25.11 -31.77
N GLY A 21 -8.02 25.30 -31.93
CA GLY A 21 -8.96 24.19 -32.04
C GLY A 21 -9.45 23.58 -30.74
N ASN A 22 -9.06 24.11 -29.58
CA ASN A 22 -9.48 23.54 -28.31
C ASN A 22 -11.00 23.63 -28.09
N ALA A 23 -11.59 22.62 -27.46
CA ALA A 23 -12.97 22.61 -27.00
C ALA A 23 -13.08 22.80 -25.48
N TRP A 24 -12.08 23.46 -24.87
CA TRP A 24 -11.96 23.55 -23.43
C TRP A 24 -13.13 24.32 -22.81
N GLY A 25 -13.67 23.78 -21.71
CA GLY A 25 -14.84 24.32 -21.02
C GLY A 25 -16.19 23.90 -21.62
N LEU A 26 -16.25 23.15 -22.72
CA LEU A 26 -17.51 22.70 -23.33
C LEU A 26 -18.39 21.92 -22.36
N TRP A 27 -17.79 21.05 -21.55
CA TRP A 27 -18.48 20.18 -20.59
C TRP A 27 -18.32 20.62 -19.12
N GLY A 28 -17.77 21.82 -18.89
CA GLY A 28 -17.52 22.38 -17.57
C GLY A 28 -16.02 22.46 -17.22
N PRO A 29 -15.69 23.18 -16.13
CA PRO A 29 -14.29 23.46 -15.76
C PRO A 29 -13.54 22.25 -15.19
N ASP A 30 -14.25 21.27 -14.64
CA ASP A 30 -13.66 20.08 -14.00
C ASP A 30 -13.77 18.82 -14.89
N ASP A 31 -14.01 19.00 -16.19
CA ASP A 31 -14.22 17.89 -17.11
C ASP A 31 -12.96 17.03 -17.29
N GLN A 32 -13.16 15.71 -17.27
CA GLN A 32 -12.10 14.71 -17.49
C GLN A 32 -12.45 13.69 -18.57
N LEU A 33 -13.61 13.83 -19.21
CA LEU A 33 -14.15 12.86 -20.16
C LEU A 33 -14.12 13.37 -21.59
N GLY A 34 -14.11 14.70 -21.79
CA GLY A 34 -14.13 15.32 -23.10
C GLY A 34 -15.31 14.83 -23.95
N ARG A 35 -15.03 14.34 -25.16
CA ARG A 35 -16.08 13.87 -26.08
C ARG A 35 -16.78 12.59 -25.62
N LEU A 36 -16.26 11.86 -24.63
CA LEU A 36 -17.01 10.75 -24.03
C LEU A 36 -18.29 11.20 -23.33
N ASN A 37 -18.43 12.50 -23.00
CA ASN A 37 -19.70 13.06 -22.51
C ASN A 37 -20.84 12.97 -23.55
N LEU A 38 -20.55 12.65 -24.82
CA LEU A 38 -21.57 12.36 -25.84
C LEU A 38 -22.21 10.96 -25.66
N LEU A 39 -21.58 10.07 -24.89
CA LEU A 39 -22.11 8.77 -24.49
C LEU A 39 -23.08 8.92 -23.31
N THR A 40 -24.16 9.67 -23.54
CA THR A 40 -25.27 9.86 -22.61
C THR A 40 -26.05 8.56 -22.39
N ALA A 41 -26.83 8.49 -21.31
CA ALA A 41 -27.72 7.35 -21.07
C ALA A 41 -28.67 7.06 -22.25
N GLU A 42 -29.09 8.10 -22.99
CA GLU A 42 -29.95 7.95 -24.17
C GLU A 42 -29.20 7.34 -25.35
N THR A 43 -28.01 7.85 -25.68
CA THR A 43 -27.20 7.36 -26.81
C THR A 43 -26.69 5.94 -26.54
N VAL A 44 -26.29 5.62 -25.30
CA VAL A 44 -25.91 4.25 -24.89
C VAL A 44 -27.09 3.29 -24.98
N ARG A 45 -28.27 3.70 -24.49
CA ARG A 45 -29.50 2.88 -24.61
C ARG A 45 -29.88 2.66 -26.08
N ALA A 46 -29.77 3.68 -26.92
CA ALA A 46 -30.03 3.56 -28.35
C ALA A 46 -29.05 2.59 -29.02
N ALA A 47 -27.77 2.62 -28.65
CA ALA A 47 -26.78 1.69 -29.18
C ALA A 47 -27.13 0.22 -28.89
N ALA A 48 -27.84 -0.08 -27.78
CA ALA A 48 -28.25 -1.45 -27.46
C ALA A 48 -29.17 -2.05 -28.54
N SER A 49 -29.90 -1.24 -29.34
CA SER A 49 -30.69 -1.76 -30.47
C SER A 49 -29.83 -2.32 -31.59
N GLU A 50 -28.52 -2.06 -31.58
CA GLU A 50 -27.60 -2.66 -32.54
C GLU A 50 -27.40 -4.16 -32.27
N ILE A 51 -27.73 -4.66 -31.07
CA ILE A 51 -27.65 -6.07 -30.68
C ILE A 51 -28.86 -6.83 -31.24
N GLY A 52 -28.72 -7.37 -32.45
CA GLY A 52 -29.75 -8.19 -33.11
C GLY A 52 -29.45 -9.69 -33.12
N GLU A 53 -28.24 -10.07 -33.53
CA GLU A 53 -27.88 -11.48 -33.79
C GLU A 53 -27.14 -12.15 -32.61
N GLY A 54 -26.67 -11.39 -31.64
CA GLY A 54 -25.88 -11.91 -30.51
C GLY A 54 -24.47 -12.40 -30.89
N ILE A 55 -23.99 -12.09 -32.10
CA ILE A 55 -22.61 -12.33 -32.53
C ILE A 55 -21.68 -11.45 -31.68
N ARG A 56 -20.61 -12.06 -31.16
CA ARG A 56 -19.61 -11.39 -30.32
C ARG A 56 -18.25 -11.52 -30.98
N ILE A 57 -17.60 -10.39 -31.20
CA ILE A 57 -16.30 -10.30 -31.85
C ILE A 57 -15.37 -9.58 -30.87
N SER A 58 -14.23 -10.19 -30.58
CA SER A 58 -13.17 -9.52 -29.82
C SER A 58 -12.45 -8.56 -30.76
N LEU A 59 -12.24 -7.32 -30.31
CA LEU A 59 -11.44 -6.35 -31.05
C LEU A 59 -10.03 -6.19 -30.45
N ASP A 60 -9.69 -7.00 -29.46
CA ASP A 60 -8.38 -7.02 -28.82
C ASP A 60 -7.41 -7.86 -29.66
N TRP A 61 -6.37 -7.21 -30.16
CA TRP A 61 -5.19 -7.85 -30.73
C TRP A 61 -4.36 -8.46 -29.59
N PRO A 62 -3.91 -9.73 -29.71
CA PRO A 62 -3.22 -10.38 -28.61
C PRO A 62 -1.99 -9.60 -28.14
N LEU A 63 -1.80 -9.50 -26.83
CA LEU A 63 -0.79 -8.64 -26.18
C LEU A 63 0.66 -8.96 -26.59
N ASP A 64 0.92 -10.17 -27.08
CA ASP A 64 2.23 -10.68 -27.48
C ASP A 64 2.53 -10.53 -28.98
N LYS A 65 1.53 -10.12 -29.80
CA LYS A 65 1.70 -10.05 -31.26
C LYS A 65 2.78 -9.07 -31.66
N LEU A 66 2.78 -7.88 -31.08
CA LEU A 66 3.83 -6.89 -31.30
C LEU A 66 5.05 -7.21 -30.44
N SER A 67 5.73 -8.30 -30.77
CA SER A 67 6.85 -8.87 -29.99
C SER A 67 7.99 -7.87 -29.77
N HIS A 68 8.22 -6.99 -30.74
CA HIS A 68 9.22 -5.93 -30.71
C HIS A 68 8.53 -4.59 -30.93
N PRO A 69 7.94 -3.97 -29.88
CA PRO A 69 7.17 -2.75 -30.05
C PRO A 69 8.08 -1.57 -30.44
N PRO A 70 7.64 -0.70 -31.37
CA PRO A 70 8.42 0.45 -31.81
C PRO A 70 8.52 1.53 -30.72
N PHE A 71 9.26 2.60 -31.01
CA PHE A 71 9.43 3.78 -30.13
C PHE A 71 10.11 3.50 -28.77
N GLY A 72 10.88 2.41 -28.66
CA GLY A 72 11.58 2.04 -27.43
C GLY A 72 10.65 1.58 -26.30
N ARG A 73 9.43 1.15 -26.63
CA ARG A 73 8.46 0.62 -25.67
C ARG A 73 8.95 -0.73 -25.13
N GLN A 74 8.57 -1.04 -23.89
CA GLN A 74 8.85 -2.34 -23.29
C GLN A 74 8.05 -3.44 -23.99
N ALA A 75 8.70 -4.55 -24.32
CA ALA A 75 8.03 -5.78 -24.74
C ALA A 75 7.20 -6.37 -23.58
N LEU A 76 6.17 -7.15 -23.93
CA LEU A 76 5.37 -7.88 -22.95
C LEU A 76 6.23 -8.94 -22.25
N GLU A 77 6.15 -8.99 -20.93
CA GLU A 77 6.62 -10.12 -20.13
C GLU A 77 5.42 -10.81 -19.50
N HIS A 78 5.34 -12.13 -19.62
CA HIS A 78 4.33 -12.96 -18.97
C HIS A 78 5.01 -14.08 -18.19
N ARG A 79 4.72 -14.17 -16.90
CA ARG A 79 5.29 -15.18 -16.01
C ARG A 79 4.19 -15.90 -15.24
N ILE A 80 4.13 -17.21 -15.41
CA ILE A 80 3.22 -18.10 -14.69
C ILE A 80 3.87 -18.51 -13.36
N LEU A 81 3.16 -18.31 -12.26
CA LEU A 81 3.53 -18.63 -10.89
C LEU A 81 2.79 -19.89 -10.43
N ASN A 82 3.44 -21.04 -10.54
CA ASN A 82 2.91 -22.30 -10.02
C ASN A 82 2.94 -22.33 -8.49
N LYS A 83 1.83 -22.76 -7.86
CA LYS A 83 1.66 -22.75 -6.39
C LYS A 83 1.69 -24.15 -5.77
N ALA A 84 2.52 -25.04 -6.31
CA ALA A 84 2.70 -26.39 -5.79
C ALA A 84 2.97 -26.40 -4.25
N PRO A 85 2.42 -27.37 -3.51
CA PRO A 85 1.69 -28.54 -4.00
C PRO A 85 0.21 -28.28 -4.35
N MET A 86 -0.31 -27.06 -4.16
CA MET A 86 -1.67 -26.74 -4.61
C MET A 86 -1.71 -26.72 -6.15
N THR A 87 -2.75 -27.30 -6.73
CA THR A 87 -3.00 -27.25 -8.19
C THR A 87 -3.57 -25.88 -8.56
N MET A 88 -2.74 -24.85 -8.46
CA MET A 88 -3.10 -23.45 -8.70
C MET A 88 -1.95 -22.72 -9.40
N ASN A 89 -2.30 -21.84 -10.33
CA ASN A 89 -1.36 -20.92 -10.99
C ASN A 89 -1.89 -19.49 -10.85
N ASP A 90 -1.01 -18.56 -10.53
CA ASP A 90 -1.23 -17.13 -10.73
C ASP A 90 -0.35 -16.65 -11.89
N ASP A 91 -0.67 -15.52 -12.51
CA ASP A 91 0.14 -14.94 -13.57
C ASP A 91 0.60 -13.53 -13.20
N VAL A 92 1.80 -13.15 -13.65
CA VAL A 92 2.31 -11.79 -13.61
C VAL A 92 2.55 -11.33 -15.03
N ILE A 93 1.98 -10.17 -15.39
CA ILE A 93 2.26 -9.49 -16.65
C ILE A 93 2.98 -8.17 -16.36
N THR A 94 4.02 -7.89 -17.13
CA THR A 94 4.65 -6.57 -17.20
C THR A 94 4.51 -6.07 -18.63
N LEU A 95 3.86 -4.91 -18.81
CA LEU A 95 3.60 -4.36 -20.14
C LEU A 95 3.73 -2.84 -20.14
N ASN A 96 4.06 -2.31 -21.32
CA ASN A 96 3.74 -0.94 -21.66
C ASN A 96 2.29 -0.89 -22.16
N THR A 97 1.49 0.03 -21.63
CA THR A 97 0.06 0.16 -21.95
C THR A 97 -0.21 0.59 -23.39
N GLN A 98 0.83 0.99 -24.12
CA GLN A 98 0.78 1.40 -25.51
C GLN A 98 1.34 0.35 -26.49
N SER A 99 1.46 -0.93 -26.10
CA SER A 99 2.09 -1.97 -26.92
C SER A 99 1.13 -2.95 -27.62
N SER A 100 -0.18 -2.84 -27.44
CA SER A 100 -1.20 -3.63 -28.16
C SER A 100 -2.50 -2.81 -28.30
N THR A 101 -3.66 -3.44 -28.52
CA THR A 101 -4.96 -2.75 -28.52
C THR A 101 -5.10 -1.86 -27.28
N GLN A 102 -5.31 -0.58 -27.51
CA GLN A 102 -5.22 0.43 -26.46
C GLN A 102 -6.18 1.59 -26.69
N TRP A 103 -6.44 2.33 -25.61
CA TRP A 103 -7.03 3.66 -25.64
C TRP A 103 -6.04 4.66 -25.08
N ASP A 104 -5.73 5.68 -25.86
CA ASP A 104 -4.97 6.83 -25.42
C ASP A 104 -5.84 7.75 -24.56
N GLY A 105 -5.40 7.90 -23.30
CA GLY A 105 -5.96 8.87 -22.38
C GLY A 105 -5.57 10.31 -22.73
N LEU A 106 -6.27 11.29 -22.16
CA LEU A 106 -6.03 12.71 -22.49
C LEU A 106 -4.68 13.25 -22.00
N ARG A 107 -3.90 12.45 -21.27
CA ARG A 107 -2.50 12.70 -20.88
C ARG A 107 -1.47 12.17 -21.87
N HIS A 108 -1.88 11.38 -22.87
CA HIS A 108 -0.96 10.65 -23.73
C HIS A 108 -0.14 11.58 -24.63
N TYR A 109 -0.81 12.55 -25.27
CA TYR A 109 -0.17 13.46 -26.22
C TYR A 109 -0.71 14.89 -26.08
N GLY A 110 0.18 15.83 -25.78
CA GLY A 110 -0.12 17.25 -25.62
C GLY A 110 0.19 18.08 -26.86
N TYR A 111 -0.27 19.33 -26.89
CA TYR A 111 0.17 20.31 -27.87
C TYR A 111 1.66 20.59 -27.72
N GLN A 112 2.45 20.23 -28.71
CA GLN A 112 3.92 20.27 -28.64
C GLN A 112 4.45 21.70 -28.52
N ARG A 113 3.79 22.67 -29.17
CA ARG A 113 4.21 24.09 -29.16
C ARG A 113 3.95 24.79 -27.83
N THR A 114 2.86 24.45 -27.13
CA THR A 114 2.46 25.12 -25.88
C THR A 114 2.77 24.30 -24.64
N GLY A 115 3.06 23.01 -24.77
CA GLY A 115 3.29 22.10 -23.65
C GLY A 115 2.02 21.82 -22.84
N GLN A 116 0.85 21.97 -23.46
CA GLN A 116 -0.46 21.85 -22.80
C GLN A 116 -1.23 20.63 -23.29
N PHE A 117 -1.92 20.00 -22.35
CA PHE A 117 -2.85 18.91 -22.54
C PHE A 117 -4.29 19.43 -22.45
N TYR A 118 -5.26 18.52 -22.46
CA TYR A 118 -6.67 18.87 -22.36
C TYR A 118 -6.94 19.77 -21.14
N MET A 119 -7.82 20.76 -21.30
CA MET A 119 -8.15 21.79 -20.30
C MET A 119 -6.95 22.62 -19.79
N GLY A 120 -5.86 22.67 -20.56
CA GLY A 120 -4.69 23.50 -20.23
C GLY A 120 -3.70 22.88 -19.24
N HIS A 121 -3.92 21.63 -18.83
CA HIS A 121 -3.01 20.88 -17.96
C HIS A 121 -1.60 20.82 -18.54
N LYS A 122 -0.57 20.78 -17.70
CA LYS A 122 0.84 20.73 -18.08
C LYS A 122 1.49 19.40 -17.75
N GLN A 123 2.59 19.10 -18.44
CA GLN A 123 3.35 17.85 -18.27
C GLN A 123 3.76 17.58 -16.81
N GLU A 124 4.13 18.63 -16.08
CA GLU A 124 4.60 18.56 -14.69
C GLU A 124 3.50 18.19 -13.69
N GLU A 125 2.24 18.32 -14.06
CA GLU A 125 1.11 17.86 -13.25
C GLU A 125 0.92 16.33 -13.29
N PHE A 126 1.47 15.66 -14.31
CA PHE A 126 1.32 14.22 -14.52
C PHE A 126 2.44 13.42 -13.86
N VAL A 127 2.43 13.44 -12.54
CA VAL A 127 3.25 12.55 -11.71
C VAL A 127 2.51 11.24 -11.43
N PRO A 128 3.18 10.15 -11.03
CA PRO A 128 2.51 9.02 -10.36
C PRO A 128 1.55 9.58 -9.30
N GLY A 129 0.33 9.06 -9.11
CA GLY A 129 -0.61 9.71 -8.17
C GLY A 129 -1.63 10.64 -8.78
N SER A 130 -1.29 11.32 -9.89
CA SER A 130 -2.14 12.36 -10.49
C SER A 130 -3.51 11.82 -10.90
N GLN A 131 -4.58 12.55 -10.52
CA GLN A 131 -5.97 12.14 -10.74
C GLN A 131 -6.58 12.75 -12.01
N SER A 132 -6.11 13.93 -12.44
CA SER A 132 -6.68 14.68 -13.57
C SER A 132 -6.42 14.00 -14.91
N LEU A 133 -7.44 13.66 -15.70
CA LEU A 133 -7.30 13.09 -17.07
C LEU A 133 -6.82 11.64 -17.15
N GLY A 134 -6.92 10.88 -16.04
CA GLY A 134 -6.52 9.46 -16.04
C GLY A 134 -7.54 8.60 -16.77
N VAL A 135 -7.12 7.50 -17.39
CA VAL A 135 -8.06 6.55 -18.03
C VAL A 135 -9.02 5.90 -17.02
N ASP A 136 -8.75 5.99 -15.72
CA ASP A 136 -9.69 5.59 -14.68
C ASP A 136 -10.96 6.47 -14.68
N ALA A 137 -10.89 7.72 -15.16
CA ALA A 137 -12.08 8.55 -15.38
C ALA A 137 -13.05 7.85 -16.35
N TYR A 138 -12.54 7.23 -17.41
CA TYR A 138 -13.35 6.51 -18.39
C TYR A 138 -14.00 5.28 -17.75
N SER A 139 -13.21 4.45 -17.06
CA SER A 139 -13.72 3.24 -16.38
C SER A 139 -14.72 3.58 -15.27
N ASN A 140 -14.53 4.68 -14.54
CA ASN A 140 -15.47 5.13 -13.50
C ASN A 140 -16.77 5.69 -14.09
N ASN A 141 -16.73 6.21 -15.32
CA ASN A 141 -17.90 6.63 -16.08
C ASN A 141 -18.65 5.46 -16.75
N GLY A 142 -18.26 4.21 -16.48
CA GLY A 142 -18.88 3.01 -17.06
C GLY A 142 -18.19 2.49 -18.31
N GLY A 143 -17.02 3.04 -18.66
CA GLY A 143 -16.24 2.65 -19.85
C GLY A 143 -16.65 3.44 -21.10
N ILE A 144 -16.12 3.00 -22.24
CA ILE A 144 -16.44 3.50 -23.58
C ILE A 144 -17.44 2.52 -24.18
N ILE A 145 -18.73 2.79 -23.94
CA ILE A 145 -19.85 1.95 -24.37
C ILE A 145 -20.75 2.78 -25.27
N GLY A 146 -21.08 2.29 -26.46
CA GLY A 146 -21.85 3.06 -27.42
C GLY A 146 -22.02 2.35 -28.76
N ARG A 147 -22.41 3.12 -29.78
CA ARG A 147 -22.53 2.61 -31.14
C ARG A 147 -21.20 2.76 -31.87
N GLY A 148 -20.62 1.65 -32.28
CA GLY A 148 -19.46 1.62 -33.16
C GLY A 148 -19.88 1.72 -34.63
N VAL A 149 -19.05 2.39 -35.45
CA VAL A 149 -19.21 2.47 -36.90
C VAL A 149 -17.87 2.16 -37.56
N LEU A 150 -17.85 1.21 -38.49
CA LEU A 150 -16.63 0.78 -39.21
C LEU A 150 -16.58 1.39 -40.61
N ILE A 151 -15.45 2.00 -40.93
CA ILE A 151 -15.03 2.32 -42.30
C ILE A 151 -13.92 1.34 -42.70
N ASP A 152 -14.23 0.43 -43.62
CA ASP A 152 -13.30 -0.60 -44.08
C ASP A 152 -12.52 -0.16 -45.31
N TRP A 153 -11.56 0.75 -45.08
CA TRP A 153 -10.73 1.31 -46.14
C TRP A 153 -9.86 0.25 -46.81
N TYR A 154 -9.29 -0.67 -46.04
CA TYR A 154 -8.39 -1.69 -46.58
C TYR A 154 -9.08 -2.58 -47.62
N SER A 155 -10.28 -3.09 -47.35
CA SER A 155 -11.01 -3.89 -48.33
C SER A 155 -11.56 -3.05 -49.49
N TRP A 156 -11.90 -1.79 -49.27
CA TRP A 156 -12.25 -0.88 -50.38
C TRP A 156 -11.07 -0.68 -51.34
N CYS A 157 -9.84 -0.51 -50.83
CA CYS A 157 -8.63 -0.42 -51.65
C CYS A 157 -8.41 -1.69 -52.48
N GLN A 158 -8.58 -2.87 -51.88
CA GLN A 158 -8.47 -4.15 -52.60
C GLN A 158 -9.47 -4.24 -53.76
N ARG A 159 -10.72 -3.82 -53.55
CA ARG A 159 -11.76 -3.80 -54.61
C ARG A 159 -11.46 -2.80 -55.72
N ASN A 160 -10.79 -1.70 -55.40
CA ASN A 160 -10.46 -0.63 -56.33
C ASN A 160 -9.05 -0.73 -56.93
N ASN A 161 -8.38 -1.87 -56.75
CA ASN A 161 -7.01 -2.11 -57.24
C ASN A 161 -5.97 -1.09 -56.72
N ILE A 162 -6.18 -0.58 -55.51
CA ILE A 162 -5.23 0.30 -54.81
C ILE A 162 -4.35 -0.59 -53.93
N SER A 163 -3.09 -0.77 -54.33
CA SER A 163 -2.12 -1.57 -53.59
C SER A 163 -1.22 -0.67 -52.76
N LEU A 164 -1.60 -0.45 -51.50
CA LEU A 164 -0.84 0.33 -50.52
C LEU A 164 -0.54 -0.53 -49.30
N SER A 165 0.71 -0.47 -48.83
CA SER A 165 1.11 -1.15 -47.60
C SER A 165 0.93 -0.23 -46.40
N PRO A 166 0.46 -0.75 -45.24
CA PRO A 166 0.37 0.04 -44.02
C PRO A 166 1.75 0.40 -43.43
N PHE A 167 2.84 -0.17 -43.96
CA PHE A 167 4.21 0.10 -43.54
C PHE A 167 4.92 1.16 -44.40
N GLN A 168 4.15 1.93 -45.19
CA GLN A 168 4.63 3.02 -46.04
C GLN A 168 4.10 4.38 -45.57
N ASN A 169 4.56 5.45 -46.21
CA ASN A 169 4.22 6.83 -45.85
C ASN A 169 2.96 7.36 -46.55
N ASN A 170 2.16 6.49 -47.16
CA ASN A 170 0.86 6.87 -47.77
C ASN A 170 -0.18 7.15 -46.68
N ALA A 171 -1.37 7.60 -47.07
CA ALA A 171 -2.43 7.97 -46.15
C ALA A 171 -3.79 7.40 -46.59
N VAL A 172 -4.68 7.25 -45.62
CA VAL A 172 -6.12 7.20 -45.86
C VAL A 172 -6.58 8.62 -46.14
N GLU A 173 -6.76 8.95 -47.41
CA GLU A 173 -7.26 10.27 -47.85
C GLU A 173 -8.75 10.44 -47.57
N MET A 174 -9.20 11.67 -47.29
CA MET A 174 -10.62 11.97 -47.07
C MET A 174 -11.50 11.66 -48.28
N SER A 175 -10.94 11.76 -49.49
CA SER A 175 -11.61 11.34 -50.73
C SER A 175 -12.01 9.86 -50.70
N HIS A 176 -11.17 8.99 -50.16
CA HIS A 176 -11.48 7.56 -49.97
C HIS A 176 -12.57 7.36 -48.92
N ILE A 177 -12.47 8.07 -47.78
CA ILE A 177 -13.48 8.03 -46.72
C ILE A 177 -14.86 8.40 -47.27
N HIS A 178 -14.96 9.50 -48.03
CA HIS A 178 -16.21 9.94 -48.65
C HIS A 178 -16.75 8.95 -49.69
N ALA A 179 -15.88 8.35 -50.49
CA ALA A 179 -16.27 7.31 -51.44
C ALA A 179 -16.89 6.10 -50.71
N ILE A 180 -16.24 5.61 -49.65
CA ILE A 180 -16.74 4.47 -48.85
C ILE A 180 -18.09 4.81 -48.20
N ILE A 181 -18.20 5.97 -47.56
CA ILE A 181 -19.47 6.40 -46.92
C ILE A 181 -20.61 6.40 -47.95
N THR A 182 -20.34 6.87 -49.17
CA THR A 182 -21.34 6.95 -50.25
C THR A 182 -21.68 5.57 -50.81
N GLU A 183 -20.68 4.74 -51.12
CA GLU A 183 -20.86 3.38 -51.66
C GLU A 183 -21.62 2.47 -50.70
N GLU A 184 -21.28 2.56 -49.42
CA GLU A 184 -21.78 1.67 -48.37
C GLU A 184 -22.99 2.26 -47.61
N ASN A 185 -23.41 3.47 -47.97
CA ASN A 185 -24.52 4.22 -47.36
C ASN A 185 -24.42 4.28 -45.82
N ILE A 186 -23.25 4.71 -45.32
CA ILE A 186 -22.96 4.76 -43.88
C ILE A 186 -23.52 6.06 -43.28
N GLU A 187 -24.32 5.93 -42.23
CA GLU A 187 -24.89 7.06 -41.49
C GLU A 187 -24.30 7.19 -40.09
N PHE A 188 -23.78 8.38 -39.78
CA PHE A 188 -23.27 8.72 -38.46
C PHE A 188 -24.34 9.36 -37.57
N ARG A 189 -24.22 9.12 -36.27
CA ARG A 189 -25.05 9.69 -35.19
C ARG A 189 -24.13 10.29 -34.14
N GLN A 190 -24.65 11.28 -33.42
CA GLN A 190 -23.93 11.88 -32.31
C GLN A 190 -23.63 10.82 -31.22
N GLY A 191 -22.36 10.77 -30.80
CA GLY A 191 -21.86 9.78 -29.83
C GLY A 191 -21.39 8.47 -30.46
N ASP A 192 -21.32 8.38 -31.79
CA ASP A 192 -20.72 7.22 -32.45
C ASP A 192 -19.22 7.12 -32.14
N ILE A 193 -18.73 5.88 -32.14
CA ILE A 193 -17.32 5.55 -31.98
C ILE A 193 -16.83 5.07 -33.34
N LEU A 194 -15.96 5.86 -33.96
CA LEU A 194 -15.47 5.59 -35.31
C LEU A 194 -14.35 4.54 -35.26
N PHE A 195 -14.41 3.56 -36.15
CA PHE A 195 -13.32 2.65 -36.45
C PHE A 195 -12.92 2.79 -37.92
N ILE A 196 -11.64 2.99 -38.21
CA ILE A 196 -11.08 2.94 -39.56
C ILE A 196 -10.17 1.73 -39.66
N ARG A 197 -10.49 0.78 -40.54
CA ARG A 197 -9.62 -0.37 -40.81
C ARG A 197 -8.67 -0.05 -41.98
N VAL A 198 -7.38 0.04 -41.68
CA VAL A 198 -6.29 0.35 -42.62
C VAL A 198 -5.47 -0.88 -43.04
N GLY A 199 -5.67 -2.02 -42.39
CA GLY A 199 -5.04 -3.30 -42.71
C GLY A 199 -3.71 -3.54 -41.99
N PHE A 200 -3.40 -2.81 -40.92
CA PHE A 200 -2.11 -2.94 -40.23
C PHE A 200 -1.95 -4.32 -39.57
N THR A 201 -2.93 -4.77 -38.79
CA THR A 201 -2.88 -6.06 -38.08
C THR A 201 -2.80 -7.22 -39.08
N ALA A 202 -3.56 -7.15 -40.18
CA ALA A 202 -3.51 -8.11 -41.28
C ALA A 202 -2.08 -8.27 -41.85
N HIS A 203 -1.43 -7.15 -42.18
CA HIS A 203 -0.08 -7.18 -42.74
C HIS A 203 0.97 -7.60 -41.71
N TYR A 204 0.85 -7.15 -40.46
CA TYR A 204 1.82 -7.51 -39.42
C TYR A 204 1.76 -9.01 -39.10
N ASN A 205 0.56 -9.58 -39.02
CA ASN A 205 0.36 -11.01 -38.82
C ASN A 205 0.91 -11.86 -39.97
N ALA A 206 1.02 -11.29 -41.18
CA ALA A 206 1.58 -11.96 -42.35
C ALA A 206 3.12 -11.91 -42.44
N LEU A 207 3.78 -11.09 -41.61
CA LEU A 207 5.24 -11.01 -41.56
C LEU A 207 5.84 -12.30 -40.99
N SER A 208 7.01 -12.68 -41.52
CA SER A 208 7.83 -13.72 -40.91
C SER A 208 8.38 -13.28 -39.54
N PRO A 209 8.77 -14.22 -38.66
CA PRO A 209 9.36 -13.88 -37.36
C PRO A 209 10.57 -12.93 -37.47
N GLN A 210 11.40 -13.09 -38.51
CA GLN A 210 12.57 -12.23 -38.75
C GLN A 210 12.17 -10.79 -39.12
N GLU A 211 11.10 -10.64 -39.90
CA GLU A 211 10.55 -9.33 -40.26
C GLU A 211 9.87 -8.65 -39.06
N GLN A 212 9.20 -9.42 -38.19
CA GLN A 212 8.62 -8.90 -36.95
C GLN A 212 9.70 -8.41 -35.97
N GLU A 213 10.79 -9.18 -35.81
CA GLU A 213 11.97 -8.77 -35.02
C GLU A 213 12.59 -7.48 -35.57
N ASN A 214 12.71 -7.37 -36.89
CA ASN A 214 13.27 -6.18 -37.54
C ASN A 214 12.27 -5.03 -37.71
N PHE A 215 11.01 -5.20 -37.31
CA PHE A 215 9.95 -4.22 -37.55
C PHE A 215 10.25 -2.81 -37.03
N PRO A 216 10.83 -2.63 -35.82
CA PRO A 216 11.23 -1.31 -35.32
C PRO A 216 12.26 -0.59 -36.20
N ASN A 217 13.07 -1.35 -36.94
CA ASN A 217 14.19 -0.84 -37.74
C ASN A 217 13.91 -0.81 -39.26
N ARG A 218 12.68 -1.18 -39.67
CA ARG A 218 12.30 -1.24 -41.10
C ARG A 218 12.46 0.13 -41.78
N GLN A 219 12.64 0.11 -43.10
CA GLN A 219 12.66 1.31 -43.94
C GLN A 219 11.68 1.17 -45.11
N PRO A 220 10.87 2.20 -45.43
CA PRO A 220 10.73 3.46 -44.69
C PRO A 220 10.11 3.26 -43.29
N GLY A 221 10.45 4.14 -42.35
CA GLY A 221 9.98 4.05 -40.97
C GLY A 221 8.57 4.59 -40.71
N GLY A 222 7.88 5.16 -41.71
CA GLY A 222 6.52 5.70 -41.56
C GLY A 222 5.43 4.64 -41.65
N LEU A 223 4.26 4.99 -41.11
CA LEU A 223 3.11 4.11 -40.96
C LEU A 223 1.89 4.80 -41.54
N LEU A 224 1.10 4.04 -42.28
CA LEU A 224 -0.13 4.52 -42.87
C LEU A 224 -1.18 4.75 -41.78
N GLY A 225 -1.96 5.79 -41.96
CA GLY A 225 -3.10 6.17 -41.13
C GLY A 225 -3.91 7.25 -41.82
N LEU A 226 -4.86 7.86 -41.10
CA LEU A 226 -5.65 8.97 -41.62
C LEU A 226 -4.77 10.16 -41.97
N GLU A 227 -5.05 10.82 -43.10
CA GLU A 227 -4.39 12.06 -43.46
C GLU A 227 -4.65 13.17 -42.42
N ALA A 228 -3.64 13.97 -42.08
CA ALA A 228 -3.76 14.99 -41.05
C ALA A 228 -4.02 16.36 -41.69
N THR A 229 -5.26 16.62 -42.10
CA THR A 229 -5.69 17.87 -42.76
C THR A 229 -6.76 18.60 -41.94
N LYS A 230 -7.00 19.90 -42.23
CA LYS A 230 -8.11 20.63 -41.62
C LYS A 230 -9.48 20.04 -42.01
N GLU A 231 -9.58 19.45 -43.19
CA GLU A 231 -10.77 18.72 -43.64
C GLU A 231 -11.01 17.48 -42.77
N SER A 232 -9.97 16.69 -42.51
CA SER A 232 -10.05 15.53 -41.62
C SER A 232 -10.49 15.93 -40.21
N LEU A 233 -9.88 16.98 -39.65
CA LEU A 233 -10.27 17.49 -38.34
C LEU A 233 -11.74 17.95 -38.29
N ARG A 234 -12.16 18.70 -39.31
CA ARG A 234 -13.56 19.16 -39.44
C ARG A 234 -14.52 17.98 -39.49
N TRP A 235 -14.23 16.99 -40.34
CA TRP A 235 -15.06 15.81 -40.49
C TRP A 235 -15.18 15.02 -39.18
N LEU A 236 -14.06 14.77 -38.49
CA LEU A 236 -14.06 14.06 -37.20
C LEU A 236 -14.87 14.81 -36.13
N TRP A 237 -14.74 16.14 -36.08
CA TRP A 237 -15.47 16.97 -35.12
C TRP A 237 -16.96 17.03 -35.45
N ASP A 238 -17.32 17.48 -36.64
CA ASP A 238 -18.70 17.77 -37.05
C ASP A 238 -19.56 16.50 -37.20
N SER A 239 -18.96 15.33 -37.45
CA SER A 239 -19.68 14.05 -37.47
C SER A 239 -20.17 13.60 -36.09
N GLY A 240 -19.71 14.24 -35.01
CA GLY A 240 -20.23 14.00 -33.66
C GLY A 240 -19.65 12.78 -32.94
N PHE A 241 -18.46 12.29 -33.32
CA PHE A 241 -17.84 11.12 -32.71
C PHE A 241 -17.42 11.33 -31.25
N SER A 242 -17.68 10.35 -30.38
CA SER A 242 -17.22 10.40 -28.97
C SER A 242 -15.77 9.93 -28.81
N ALA A 243 -15.32 9.03 -29.68
CA ALA A 243 -13.98 8.49 -29.72
C ALA A 243 -13.66 7.99 -31.15
N ILE A 244 -12.38 7.87 -31.47
CA ILE A 244 -11.89 7.43 -32.77
C ILE A 244 -10.91 6.29 -32.58
N ALA A 245 -10.94 5.27 -33.44
CA ALA A 245 -10.11 4.09 -33.31
C ALA A 245 -9.70 3.54 -34.68
N SER A 246 -8.61 2.78 -34.70
CA SER A 246 -8.11 2.10 -35.89
C SER A 246 -7.31 0.86 -35.51
N ASP A 247 -7.12 -0.04 -36.46
CA ASP A 247 -6.07 -1.06 -36.42
C ASP A 247 -4.67 -0.46 -36.68
N ALA A 248 -4.58 0.79 -37.16
CA ALA A 248 -3.33 1.53 -37.31
C ALA A 248 -2.59 1.67 -35.98
N ALA A 249 -1.25 1.72 -36.05
CA ALA A 249 -0.37 1.91 -34.89
C ALA A 249 -0.23 3.36 -34.41
N GLY A 250 -0.85 4.31 -35.11
CA GLY A 250 -0.76 5.74 -34.83
C GLY A 250 -2.06 6.50 -35.08
N PHE A 251 -3.15 5.81 -35.46
CA PHE A 251 -4.39 6.37 -36.05
C PHE A 251 -4.18 7.28 -37.29
N GLU A 252 -3.51 8.43 -37.13
CA GLU A 252 -3.03 9.29 -38.20
C GLU A 252 -1.74 8.75 -38.83
N ARG A 253 -1.49 9.13 -40.09
CA ARG A 253 -0.28 8.68 -40.79
C ARG A 253 0.99 9.32 -40.21
N GLY A 254 2.02 8.51 -40.05
CA GLY A 254 3.40 8.92 -39.78
C GLY A 254 4.26 8.89 -41.06
N PRO A 255 5.23 9.80 -41.24
CA PRO A 255 5.64 10.88 -40.33
C PRO A 255 4.60 12.01 -40.25
N ALA A 256 4.71 12.90 -39.26
CA ALA A 256 3.76 14.01 -39.09
C ALA A 256 3.81 15.06 -40.23
N THR A 257 4.88 15.07 -41.04
CA THR A 257 5.08 16.02 -42.14
C THR A 257 5.06 15.32 -43.50
N GLY A 258 4.60 16.00 -44.55
CA GLY A 258 4.56 15.47 -45.92
C GLY A 258 3.37 16.01 -46.72
N SER A 259 3.19 15.53 -47.95
CA SER A 259 2.11 16.00 -48.85
C SER A 259 0.70 15.73 -48.35
N TYR A 260 0.52 14.71 -47.51
CA TYR A 260 -0.78 14.30 -46.95
C TYR A 260 -1.11 14.98 -45.61
N ASN A 261 -0.16 15.69 -45.00
CA ASN A 261 -0.36 16.32 -43.70
C ASN A 261 -0.15 17.82 -43.80
N HIS A 262 -1.12 18.59 -43.31
CA HIS A 262 -0.92 20.02 -43.16
C HIS A 262 0.16 20.26 -42.08
N PRO A 263 1.19 21.10 -42.31
CA PRO A 263 2.33 21.26 -41.38
C PRO A 263 1.97 21.62 -39.93
N ASP A 264 0.83 22.29 -39.74
CA ASP A 264 0.30 22.71 -38.43
C ASP A 264 -0.83 21.82 -37.87
N VAL A 265 -1.11 20.67 -38.50
CA VAL A 265 -2.16 19.74 -38.06
C VAL A 265 -1.54 18.45 -37.54
N SER A 266 -1.99 18.03 -36.36
CA SER A 266 -1.77 16.69 -35.82
C SER A 266 -3.07 16.25 -35.18
N ILE A 267 -3.61 15.13 -35.63
CA ILE A 267 -4.86 14.58 -35.10
C ILE A 267 -4.67 14.23 -33.62
N HIS A 268 -3.52 13.69 -33.20
CA HIS A 268 -3.26 13.44 -31.78
C HIS A 268 -3.40 14.70 -30.91
N GLN A 269 -2.80 15.82 -31.32
CA GLN A 269 -2.85 17.07 -30.55
C GLN A 269 -4.29 17.61 -30.47
N TRP A 270 -5.02 17.60 -31.58
CA TRP A 270 -6.37 18.14 -31.64
C TRP A 270 -7.39 17.23 -30.95
N ALA A 271 -7.35 15.92 -31.21
CA ALA A 271 -8.27 14.97 -30.62
C ALA A 271 -8.05 14.85 -29.10
N LEU A 272 -6.84 14.52 -28.65
CA LEU A 272 -6.58 14.27 -27.22
C LEU A 272 -6.54 15.58 -26.43
N ALA A 273 -5.60 16.47 -26.74
CA ALA A 273 -5.40 17.70 -25.97
C ALA A 273 -6.39 18.82 -26.34
N GLY A 274 -6.84 18.91 -27.59
CA GLY A 274 -7.81 19.93 -28.01
C GLY A 274 -9.23 19.60 -27.56
N TRP A 275 -9.73 18.42 -27.93
CA TRP A 275 -11.14 18.06 -27.84
C TRP A 275 -11.49 17.13 -26.68
N GLY A 276 -10.49 16.49 -26.07
CA GLY A 276 -10.73 15.43 -25.09
C GLY A 276 -11.37 14.19 -25.74
N MET A 277 -11.02 13.87 -26.97
CA MET A 277 -11.51 12.71 -27.74
C MET A 277 -10.46 11.59 -27.71
N PRO A 278 -10.74 10.45 -27.06
CA PRO A 278 -9.81 9.32 -27.01
C PRO A 278 -9.48 8.76 -28.39
N ILE A 279 -8.24 8.30 -28.54
CA ILE A 279 -7.74 7.60 -29.73
C ILE A 279 -7.53 6.13 -29.39
N GLY A 280 -8.04 5.24 -30.24
CA GLY A 280 -7.84 3.81 -30.15
C GLY A 280 -6.89 3.32 -31.23
N GLU A 281 -5.89 2.52 -30.85
CA GLU A 281 -4.87 2.02 -31.77
C GLU A 281 -4.74 0.51 -31.68
N LEU A 282 -4.25 -0.11 -32.77
CA LEU A 282 -3.96 -1.54 -32.85
C LEU A 282 -5.15 -2.44 -32.52
N PHE A 283 -6.38 -2.00 -32.80
CA PHE A 283 -7.56 -2.86 -32.70
C PHE A 283 -7.51 -3.98 -33.74
N ASP A 284 -7.89 -5.20 -33.38
CA ASP A 284 -8.09 -6.28 -34.35
C ASP A 284 -9.47 -6.15 -35.01
N LEU A 285 -9.49 -5.69 -36.26
CA LEU A 285 -10.71 -5.41 -37.01
C LEU A 285 -11.01 -6.45 -38.10
N GLU A 286 -10.24 -7.55 -38.18
CA GLU A 286 -10.33 -8.52 -39.28
C GLU A 286 -11.71 -9.20 -39.30
N GLU A 287 -12.06 -9.91 -38.21
CA GLU A 287 -13.34 -10.62 -38.09
C GLU A 287 -14.53 -9.65 -38.15
N LEU A 288 -14.40 -8.47 -37.53
CA LEU A 288 -15.43 -7.44 -37.59
C LEU A 288 -15.71 -7.00 -39.03
N SER A 289 -14.66 -6.75 -39.82
CA SER A 289 -14.80 -6.34 -41.22
C SER A 289 -15.51 -7.40 -42.06
N GLU A 290 -15.17 -8.68 -41.85
CA GLU A 290 -15.81 -9.81 -42.54
C GLU A 290 -17.30 -9.88 -42.23
N LYS A 291 -17.68 -9.77 -40.94
CA LYS A 291 -19.09 -9.80 -40.53
C LYS A 291 -19.86 -8.58 -41.01
N CYS A 292 -19.26 -7.40 -40.98
CA CYS A 292 -19.87 -6.19 -41.55
C CYS A 292 -20.17 -6.36 -43.05
N ARG A 293 -19.21 -6.90 -43.82
CA ARG A 293 -19.40 -7.17 -45.26
C ARG A 293 -20.46 -8.24 -45.53
N GLU A 294 -20.41 -9.37 -44.82
CA GLU A 294 -21.42 -10.45 -44.95
C GLU A 294 -22.84 -9.93 -44.71
N ARG A 295 -23.02 -9.00 -43.76
CA ARG A 295 -24.32 -8.44 -43.37
C ARG A 295 -24.69 -7.15 -44.08
N LYS A 296 -23.77 -6.56 -44.86
CA LYS A 296 -23.90 -5.20 -45.41
C LYS A 296 -24.33 -4.20 -44.34
N ARG A 297 -23.70 -4.29 -43.17
CA ARG A 297 -24.01 -3.48 -42.00
C ARG A 297 -22.73 -3.05 -41.33
N TRP A 298 -22.52 -1.75 -41.25
CA TRP A 298 -21.27 -1.14 -40.79
C TRP A 298 -21.37 -0.56 -39.38
N THR A 299 -22.48 -0.80 -38.68
CA THR A 299 -22.74 -0.32 -37.31
C THR A 299 -22.97 -1.48 -36.34
N PHE A 300 -22.50 -1.32 -35.12
CA PHE A 300 -22.53 -2.35 -34.09
C PHE A 300 -22.55 -1.75 -32.68
N PHE A 301 -22.85 -2.55 -31.68
CA PHE A 301 -22.71 -2.17 -30.28
C PHE A 301 -21.26 -2.41 -29.83
N LEU A 302 -20.61 -1.39 -29.28
CA LEU A 302 -19.28 -1.50 -28.67
C LEU A 302 -19.39 -1.46 -27.15
N ALA A 303 -18.69 -2.37 -26.48
CA ALA A 303 -18.40 -2.28 -25.07
C ALA A 303 -16.88 -2.39 -24.83
N SER A 304 -16.26 -1.32 -24.36
CA SER A 304 -14.83 -1.28 -24.03
C SER A 304 -14.62 -0.68 -22.65
N ILE A 305 -13.90 -1.38 -21.77
CA ILE A 305 -13.66 -0.94 -20.39
C ILE A 305 -12.15 -0.89 -20.15
N PRO A 306 -11.54 0.31 -20.13
CA PRO A 306 -10.11 0.46 -19.82
C PRO A 306 -9.73 -0.03 -18.42
N LEU A 307 -8.44 -0.34 -18.20
CA LEU A 307 -7.90 -0.79 -16.91
C LEU A 307 -8.12 0.24 -15.79
N LYS A 308 -8.58 -0.22 -14.63
CA LYS A 308 -8.84 0.62 -13.44
C LYS A 308 -7.66 0.57 -12.44
N LEU A 309 -6.70 1.47 -12.56
CA LEU A 309 -5.40 1.42 -11.83
C LEU A 309 -5.32 2.22 -10.50
N ARG A 310 -6.44 2.73 -9.95
CA ARG A 310 -6.43 3.70 -8.84
C ARG A 310 -5.76 3.26 -7.52
N ARG A 311 -5.85 1.98 -7.11
CA ARG A 311 -5.36 1.52 -5.80
C ARG A 311 -3.85 1.28 -5.72
N ILE A 312 -3.23 0.86 -6.81
CA ILE A 312 -1.78 0.57 -6.88
C ILE A 312 -0.98 1.85 -6.60
N VAL A 313 -1.51 2.97 -7.08
CA VAL A 313 -0.94 4.30 -6.88
C VAL A 313 -0.87 4.68 -5.39
N TYR A 314 -1.94 4.49 -4.61
CA TYR A 314 -1.90 4.78 -3.18
C TYR A 314 -0.95 3.87 -2.41
N GLN A 315 -0.86 2.60 -2.81
CA GLN A 315 0.09 1.67 -2.21
C GLN A 315 1.52 2.12 -2.45
N TYR A 316 1.87 2.54 -3.67
CA TYR A 316 3.20 3.07 -3.98
C TYR A 316 3.56 4.28 -3.10
N TYR A 317 2.63 5.23 -2.94
CA TYR A 317 2.90 6.46 -2.19
C TYR A 317 3.08 6.25 -0.68
N TYR A 318 2.29 5.36 -0.09
CA TYR A 318 2.25 5.24 1.35
C TYR A 318 3.08 4.08 1.90
N THR A 319 3.56 3.14 1.08
CA THR A 319 4.41 2.03 1.56
C THR A 319 5.85 2.49 1.73
N ALA A 320 6.41 2.30 2.92
CA ALA A 320 7.83 2.47 3.20
C ALA A 320 8.53 1.10 3.21
N ALA A 321 9.74 1.02 2.66
CA ALA A 321 10.48 -0.23 2.50
C ALA A 321 10.66 -1.03 3.81
N GLU A 322 10.86 -0.34 4.92
CA GLU A 322 11.07 -0.94 6.26
C GLU A 322 9.88 -0.69 7.20
N GLY A 323 8.76 -0.16 6.67
CA GLY A 323 7.63 0.28 7.48
C GLY A 323 7.92 1.55 8.27
N TYR A 324 7.17 1.74 9.36
CA TYR A 324 7.24 2.93 10.20
C TYR A 324 7.76 2.60 11.59
N PHE A 325 8.49 3.54 12.18
CA PHE A 325 9.15 3.39 13.48
C PHE A 325 8.65 4.47 14.43
N LEU A 326 8.21 4.07 15.62
CA LEU A 326 7.87 5.01 16.68
C LEU A 326 9.14 5.61 17.27
N GLN A 327 9.28 6.93 17.14
CA GLN A 327 10.48 7.63 17.58
C GLN A 327 10.51 7.75 19.12
N PRO A 328 11.63 7.38 19.78
CA PRO A 328 11.75 7.34 21.24
C PRO A 328 11.40 8.66 21.95
N THR A 329 11.90 9.79 21.44
CA THR A 329 11.73 11.11 22.06
C THR A 329 10.44 11.79 21.62
N SER A 330 10.20 11.90 20.31
CA SER A 330 9.07 12.68 19.78
C SER A 330 7.73 11.95 19.86
N ARG A 331 7.74 10.62 20.07
CA ARG A 331 6.56 9.73 20.04
C ARG A 331 5.74 9.84 18.75
N LYS A 332 6.35 10.30 17.67
CA LYS A 332 5.79 10.33 16.31
C LYS A 332 6.32 9.17 15.50
N LEU A 333 5.58 8.77 14.47
CA LEU A 333 6.06 7.80 13.50
C LEU A 333 6.99 8.47 12.49
N ALA A 334 8.05 7.76 12.11
CA ALA A 334 9.00 8.13 11.07
C ALA A 334 9.41 6.89 10.26
N ILE A 335 10.08 7.07 9.13
CA ILE A 335 10.72 5.96 8.40
C ILE A 335 12.06 5.58 9.06
N ALA A 336 12.70 4.49 8.63
CA ALA A 336 13.87 3.88 9.30
C ALA A 336 15.04 4.84 9.63
N ASN A 337 15.25 5.90 8.83
CA ASN A 337 16.30 6.90 9.07
C ASN A 337 15.86 8.09 9.95
N GLY A 338 14.69 8.00 10.60
CA GLY A 338 14.13 9.05 11.46
C GLY A 338 13.46 10.21 10.71
N LYS A 339 13.38 10.18 9.37
CA LYS A 339 12.68 11.21 8.59
C LYS A 339 11.16 11.12 8.74
N PRO A 340 10.43 12.25 8.66
CA PRO A 340 8.97 12.25 8.68
C PRO A 340 8.36 11.39 7.57
N ILE A 341 7.18 10.82 7.84
CA ILE A 341 6.38 10.13 6.82
C ILE A 341 5.88 11.16 5.79
N ASP A 342 6.08 10.87 4.51
CA ASP A 342 5.51 11.68 3.43
C ASP A 342 4.01 11.42 3.30
N LEU A 343 3.21 12.43 3.67
CA LEU A 343 1.76 12.43 3.53
C LEU A 343 1.29 13.55 2.59
N ALA A 344 2.18 14.12 1.77
CA ALA A 344 1.85 15.27 0.91
C ALA A 344 0.61 15.00 0.05
N LEU A 345 0.51 13.79 -0.51
CA LEU A 345 -0.63 13.35 -1.33
C LEU A 345 -1.97 13.41 -0.57
N MET A 346 -2.00 13.16 0.74
CA MET A 346 -3.24 13.27 1.52
C MET A 346 -3.73 14.71 1.66
N TYR A 347 -2.83 15.68 1.57
CA TYR A 347 -3.13 17.09 1.80
C TYR A 347 -3.46 17.86 0.52
N THR A 348 -3.35 17.23 -0.66
CA THR A 348 -3.61 17.89 -1.94
C THR A 348 -5.10 18.04 -2.23
N TYR A 349 -5.95 17.07 -1.87
CA TYR A 349 -7.37 17.07 -2.25
C TYR A 349 -8.29 16.33 -1.25
N ARG A 350 -9.53 16.80 -1.08
CA ARG A 350 -10.49 16.26 -0.10
C ARG A 350 -10.88 14.80 -0.36
N LEU A 351 -11.10 14.43 -1.63
CA LEU A 351 -11.43 13.04 -1.99
C LEU A 351 -10.26 12.11 -1.65
N ILE A 352 -9.03 12.50 -1.99
CA ILE A 352 -7.83 11.72 -1.67
C ILE A 352 -7.70 11.59 -0.16
N ALA A 353 -7.87 12.66 0.62
CA ALA A 353 -7.84 12.60 2.08
C ALA A 353 -8.87 11.62 2.67
N GLN A 354 -10.08 11.56 2.09
CA GLN A 354 -11.13 10.63 2.47
C GLN A 354 -10.76 9.18 2.11
N GLU A 355 -10.31 8.93 0.88
CA GLU A 355 -9.98 7.60 0.38
C GLU A 355 -8.71 7.00 1.01
N THR A 356 -7.75 7.87 1.38
CA THR A 356 -6.42 7.46 1.88
C THR A 356 -6.28 7.54 3.39
N GLY A 357 -7.31 8.01 4.10
CA GLY A 357 -7.28 8.30 5.53
C GLY A 357 -6.70 7.20 6.42
N GLY A 358 -6.88 5.92 6.08
CA GLY A 358 -6.35 4.77 6.82
C GLY A 358 -5.18 4.06 6.16
N LEU A 359 -4.87 4.37 4.90
CA LEU A 359 -3.98 3.56 4.07
C LEU A 359 -2.51 3.55 4.54
N PRO A 360 -1.90 4.67 4.98
CA PRO A 360 -0.54 4.63 5.52
C PRO A 360 -0.35 3.63 6.67
N LEU A 361 -1.32 3.53 7.58
CA LEU A 361 -1.26 2.57 8.69
C LEU A 361 -1.61 1.14 8.26
N SER A 362 -2.35 1.00 7.15
CA SER A 362 -2.77 -0.31 6.63
C SER A 362 -1.66 -0.99 5.82
N TYR A 363 -0.80 -0.21 5.17
CA TYR A 363 0.26 -0.71 4.29
C TYR A 363 1.60 -0.92 4.97
N ASN A 364 1.81 -0.38 6.17
CA ASN A 364 3.09 -0.43 6.86
C ASN A 364 2.99 -1.17 8.18
N ASN A 365 3.98 -2.02 8.45
CA ASN A 365 4.20 -2.53 9.79
C ASN A 365 4.76 -1.39 10.66
N ILE A 366 4.33 -1.33 11.92
CA ILE A 366 4.77 -0.31 12.86
C ILE A 366 5.70 -0.95 13.87
N THR A 367 6.94 -0.50 13.92
CA THR A 367 7.97 -1.01 14.83
C THR A 367 8.14 -0.07 16.01
N VAL A 368 8.13 -0.66 17.21
CA VAL A 368 8.38 0.01 18.48
C VAL A 368 9.46 -0.77 19.21
N SER A 369 10.53 -0.09 19.60
CA SER A 369 11.63 -0.68 20.38
C SER A 369 11.67 -0.10 21.80
N THR A 370 12.47 -0.68 22.70
CA THR A 370 12.63 -0.15 24.06
C THR A 370 13.14 1.28 24.01
N VAL A 371 12.51 2.15 24.81
CA VAL A 371 12.77 3.59 24.78
C VAL A 371 13.66 4.00 25.93
N TYR A 372 14.81 4.57 25.59
CA TYR A 372 15.61 5.39 26.49
C TYR A 372 15.41 6.86 26.13
N ASP A 373 15.04 7.66 27.12
CA ASP A 373 14.90 9.11 26.97
C ASP A 373 15.48 9.80 28.22
N PRO A 374 16.52 10.65 28.07
CA PRO A 374 17.18 11.30 29.20
C PRO A 374 16.25 12.13 30.08
N GLU A 375 15.21 12.75 29.51
CA GLU A 375 14.27 13.61 30.24
C GLU A 375 13.33 12.80 31.14
N SER A 376 12.79 11.70 30.64
CA SER A 376 11.91 10.81 31.42
C SER A 376 12.67 9.80 32.29
N ARG A 377 13.97 9.61 32.08
CA ARG A 377 14.84 8.65 32.82
C ARG A 377 14.69 8.71 34.35
N PRO A 378 14.76 9.87 35.03
CA PRO A 378 14.63 9.93 36.48
C PRO A 378 13.26 9.40 36.92
N TRP A 379 12.20 9.84 36.24
CA TRP A 379 10.83 9.47 36.58
C TRP A 379 10.52 8.00 36.32
N ALA A 380 11.06 7.43 35.23
CA ALA A 380 10.98 6.00 34.99
C ALA A 380 11.63 5.19 36.13
N GLY A 381 12.80 5.61 36.62
CA GLY A 381 13.46 4.97 37.76
C GLY A 381 12.67 5.08 39.06
N ARG A 382 12.06 6.23 39.32
CA ARG A 382 11.18 6.43 40.50
C ARG A 382 9.97 5.52 40.46
N PHE A 383 9.34 5.41 39.29
CA PHE A 383 8.22 4.51 39.06
C PHE A 383 8.59 3.05 39.36
N ASP A 384 9.75 2.59 38.87
CA ASP A 384 10.24 1.23 39.10
C ASP A 384 10.48 0.95 40.59
N TYR A 385 11.11 1.89 41.30
CA TYR A 385 11.35 1.81 42.73
C TYR A 385 10.05 1.68 43.53
N LEU A 386 9.06 2.55 43.26
CA LEU A 386 7.78 2.52 43.95
C LEU A 386 7.02 1.21 43.69
N LEU A 387 7.10 0.69 42.47
CA LEU A 387 6.48 -0.59 42.09
C LEU A 387 7.14 -1.79 42.79
N LEU A 388 8.47 -1.78 42.92
CA LEU A 388 9.21 -2.79 43.69
C LEU A 388 8.96 -2.68 45.19
N ALA A 389 8.92 -1.46 45.74
CA ALA A 389 8.61 -1.21 47.15
C ALA A 389 7.21 -1.71 47.50
N ARG A 390 6.23 -1.47 46.63
CA ARG A 390 4.88 -2.03 46.72
C ARG A 390 4.92 -3.57 46.78
N PHE A 391 5.58 -4.21 45.82
CA PHE A 391 5.62 -5.67 45.73
C PHE A 391 6.28 -6.31 46.96
N ARG A 392 7.39 -5.73 47.45
CA ARG A 392 8.06 -6.18 48.68
C ARG A 392 7.15 -6.04 49.90
N LYS A 393 6.43 -4.91 50.03
CA LYS A 393 5.46 -4.72 51.12
C LYS A 393 4.30 -5.70 51.03
N GLN A 394 3.79 -6.01 49.83
CA GLN A 394 2.76 -7.03 49.61
C GLN A 394 3.22 -8.43 50.03
N ILE A 395 4.43 -8.84 49.63
CA ILE A 395 4.99 -10.15 50.01
C ILE A 395 5.24 -10.24 51.51
N MET A 396 5.88 -9.22 52.10
CA MET A 396 6.06 -9.15 53.56
C MET A 396 4.72 -9.24 54.29
N LEU A 397 3.66 -8.66 53.72
CA LEU A 397 2.31 -8.76 54.28
C LEU A 397 1.75 -10.17 54.22
N VAL A 398 1.87 -10.87 53.09
CA VAL A 398 1.38 -12.25 52.95
C VAL A 398 2.13 -13.18 53.90
N LEU A 399 3.43 -12.96 54.09
CA LEU A 399 4.27 -13.74 55.00
C LEU A 399 4.01 -13.42 56.49
N VAL A 400 3.65 -12.17 56.83
CA VAL A 400 3.43 -11.72 58.22
C VAL A 400 1.95 -11.83 58.67
N LEU A 401 0.99 -11.62 57.77
CA LEU A 401 -0.46 -11.56 58.06
C LEU A 401 -1.23 -12.79 57.59
N GLY A 402 -0.57 -13.88 57.18
CA GLY A 402 -1.20 -15.18 56.89
C GLY A 402 -2.03 -15.78 58.04
N GLY A 403 -2.14 -15.09 59.18
CA GLY A 403 -3.06 -15.44 60.26
C GLY A 403 -4.03 -14.35 60.76
N TRP A 404 -3.85 -13.04 60.52
CA TRP A 404 -4.67 -11.99 61.21
C TRP A 404 -4.95 -10.74 60.37
N PHE A 405 -6.25 -10.42 60.25
CA PHE A 405 -6.99 -9.21 59.79
C PHE A 405 -6.29 -8.12 58.93
N LEU A 406 -6.91 -7.81 57.77
CA LEU A 406 -6.73 -6.59 56.97
C LEU A 406 -7.40 -5.40 57.67
N THR A 407 -6.71 -4.25 57.82
CA THR A 407 -7.32 -2.99 58.31
C THR A 407 -7.94 -2.19 57.16
N GLU A 408 -8.96 -1.39 57.46
CA GLU A 408 -9.68 -0.57 56.45
C GLU A 408 -8.78 0.44 55.71
N GLU A 409 -7.75 0.95 56.38
CA GLU A 409 -6.73 1.84 55.80
C GLU A 409 -5.82 1.12 54.80
N MET A 410 -5.57 -0.18 55.00
CA MET A 410 -4.78 -1.02 54.11
C MET A 410 -5.56 -1.43 52.85
N ASP A 411 -6.85 -1.72 52.98
CA ASP A 411 -7.72 -1.96 51.82
C ASP A 411 -7.89 -0.69 50.98
N ARG A 412 -7.98 0.48 51.62
CA ARG A 412 -7.96 1.77 50.90
C ARG A 412 -6.63 1.99 50.19
N LEU A 413 -5.51 1.61 50.78
CA LEU A 413 -4.18 1.72 50.17
C LEU A 413 -3.99 0.76 48.99
N PHE A 414 -4.41 -0.51 49.10
CA PHE A 414 -4.35 -1.45 47.99
C PHE A 414 -5.28 -1.07 46.86
N ASN A 415 -6.54 -0.70 47.16
CA ASN A 415 -7.45 -0.17 46.16
C ASN A 415 -6.90 1.10 45.50
N PHE A 416 -6.25 1.99 46.25
CA PHE A 416 -5.59 3.17 45.70
C PHE A 416 -4.42 2.80 44.76
N LEU A 417 -3.53 1.90 45.16
CA LEU A 417 -2.39 1.49 44.33
C LEU A 417 -2.81 0.65 43.11
N ASP A 418 -3.85 -0.18 43.24
CA ASP A 418 -4.43 -0.97 42.14
C ASP A 418 -5.19 -0.10 41.12
N GLN A 419 -5.77 1.02 41.57
CA GLN A 419 -6.43 1.97 40.68
C GLN A 419 -5.46 2.83 39.87
N PHE A 420 -4.26 3.12 40.40
CA PHE A 420 -3.33 4.09 39.80
C PHE A 420 -2.07 3.51 39.14
N PHE A 421 -1.67 2.26 39.42
CA PHE A 421 -0.43 1.68 38.87
C PHE A 421 -0.68 0.45 38.02
N LYS A 422 -1.03 0.67 36.74
CA LYS A 422 -0.88 -0.37 35.73
C LYS A 422 0.62 -0.54 35.42
N PRO A 423 1.15 -1.77 35.38
CA PRO A 423 2.59 -2.02 35.16
C PRO A 423 3.15 -1.30 33.92
N TRP A 424 2.35 -1.24 32.84
CA TRP A 424 2.71 -0.66 31.55
C TRP A 424 2.35 0.82 31.37
N ASP A 425 1.86 1.52 32.39
CA ASP A 425 1.32 2.89 32.29
C ASP A 425 2.15 3.84 33.16
N VAL A 426 3.37 4.15 32.72
CA VAL A 426 4.32 5.02 33.46
C VAL A 426 3.64 6.39 33.73
N PRO A 427 3.35 6.74 34.99
CA PRO A 427 2.60 7.96 35.32
C PRO A 427 3.38 9.24 35.06
N HIS A 428 2.65 10.35 34.97
CA HIS A 428 3.24 11.68 34.86
C HIS A 428 4.14 12.00 36.08
N PRO A 429 5.25 12.75 35.91
CA PRO A 429 6.12 13.20 37.00
C PRO A 429 5.41 13.72 38.25
N ASP A 430 4.38 14.54 38.09
CA ASP A 430 3.64 15.14 39.23
C ASP A 430 2.97 14.08 40.10
N VAL A 431 2.42 13.04 39.47
CA VAL A 431 1.79 11.91 40.17
C VAL A 431 2.83 11.14 40.97
N LEU A 432 4.00 10.89 40.37
CA LEU A 432 5.12 10.23 41.03
C LEU A 432 5.70 11.07 42.18
N ALA A 433 5.70 12.40 42.04
CA ALA A 433 6.15 13.34 43.06
C ALA A 433 5.22 13.35 44.27
N GLU A 434 3.90 13.44 44.04
CA GLU A 434 2.89 13.35 45.09
C GLU A 434 3.01 12.01 45.84
N MET A 435 3.20 10.92 45.11
CA MET A 435 3.30 9.59 45.70
C MET A 435 4.57 9.42 46.52
N GLY A 436 5.73 9.83 46.00
CA GLY A 436 6.96 9.76 46.80
C GLY A 436 6.89 10.64 48.07
N TRP A 437 6.13 11.73 48.05
CA TRP A 437 5.83 12.49 49.26
C TRP A 437 5.00 11.69 50.27
N ARG A 438 3.95 11.00 49.83
CA ARG A 438 3.13 10.13 50.70
C ARG A 438 3.92 8.94 51.28
N TYR A 439 4.96 8.49 50.58
CA TYR A 439 5.84 7.40 51.03
C TYR A 439 7.03 7.86 51.88
N SER A 440 7.18 9.16 52.13
CA SER A 440 8.34 9.75 52.82
C SER A 440 9.69 9.38 52.16
N ASP A 441 9.68 9.14 50.84
CA ASP A 441 10.84 8.78 50.00
C ASP A 441 11.58 10.03 49.48
N ASN A 442 11.07 11.22 49.76
CA ASN A 442 11.66 12.49 49.32
C ASN A 442 13.11 12.70 49.78
N HIS A 443 13.59 11.94 50.77
CA HIS A 443 14.97 12.00 51.26
C HIS A 443 15.94 11.08 50.50
N LEU A 444 15.45 10.04 49.81
CA LEU A 444 16.28 9.07 49.08
C LEU A 444 16.50 9.51 47.63
N TRP A 445 15.55 10.26 47.08
CA TRP A 445 15.51 10.66 45.67
C TRP A 445 16.57 11.69 45.23
N PRO A 446 16.92 12.73 46.03
CA PRO A 446 18.03 13.64 45.70
C PRO A 446 19.37 12.91 45.50
N THR A 447 19.57 11.77 46.16
CA THR A 447 20.74 10.88 46.01
C THR A 447 20.78 10.10 44.69
N LEU A 448 19.63 9.90 44.02
CA LEU A 448 19.53 9.29 42.69
C LEU A 448 19.70 10.31 41.55
N GLU A 449 19.40 11.56 41.83
CA GLU A 449 19.62 12.71 40.94
C GLU A 449 21.05 13.27 41.07
N ALA A 450 21.69 13.11 42.22
CA ALA A 450 23.04 13.60 42.49
C ALA A 450 24.11 12.86 41.65
N TRP A 451 24.88 13.65 40.92
CA TRP A 451 26.12 13.23 40.27
C TRP A 451 27.19 13.04 41.36
N ALA A 452 27.65 11.80 41.58
CA ALA A 452 28.80 11.54 42.46
C ALA A 452 29.92 10.84 41.66
N PRO A 453 31.10 11.46 41.51
CA PRO A 453 32.28 10.75 41.02
C PRO A 453 32.73 9.74 42.08
N ASN A 454 33.00 8.50 41.67
CA ASN A 454 33.38 7.43 42.58
C ASN A 454 34.91 7.32 42.71
N GLU A 455 35.43 7.02 43.90
CA GLU A 455 36.88 7.04 44.24
C GLU A 455 37.75 5.95 43.60
N CYS A 456 37.19 5.10 42.73
CA CYS A 456 37.96 4.11 41.97
C CYS A 456 37.79 4.34 40.46
N GLN A 457 38.77 5.05 39.90
CA GLN A 457 39.08 5.21 38.46
C GLN A 457 38.00 5.86 37.57
N THR A 458 38.01 7.21 37.57
CA THR A 458 37.91 8.11 36.40
C THR A 458 37.00 7.74 35.21
N LYS A 459 35.73 7.38 35.43
CA LYS A 459 34.66 7.52 34.43
C LYS A 459 33.34 7.86 35.11
N GLU A 460 32.71 8.97 34.70
CA GLU A 460 31.36 9.38 35.10
C GLU A 460 30.33 8.38 34.52
N TYR A 461 29.35 7.89 35.30
CA TYR A 461 28.39 6.87 34.85
C TYR A 461 26.95 7.13 35.32
N HIS A 462 25.97 6.92 34.41
CA HIS A 462 24.54 7.23 34.60
C HIS A 462 23.63 5.99 34.47
N ALA A 463 22.69 5.79 35.40
CA ALA A 463 21.67 4.74 35.32
C ALA A 463 20.67 4.94 34.18
N LYS A 464 20.63 4.00 33.22
CA LYS A 464 19.73 4.01 32.05
C LYS A 464 18.41 3.30 32.36
N PHE A 465 17.50 3.96 33.08
CA PHE A 465 16.10 3.51 33.18
C PHE A 465 15.40 3.69 31.85
N ARG A 466 14.71 2.63 31.39
CA ARG A 466 14.07 2.56 30.06
C ARG A 466 12.60 2.21 30.19
N ILE A 467 11.82 2.65 29.21
CA ILE A 467 10.41 2.30 29.04
C ILE A 467 10.33 1.19 28.00
N SER A 468 9.65 0.10 28.33
CA SER A 468 9.49 -1.05 27.43
C SER A 468 8.85 -0.65 26.09
N ALA A 469 9.15 -1.38 25.03
CA ALA A 469 8.49 -1.22 23.75
C ALA A 469 6.96 -1.37 23.85
N ALA A 470 6.48 -2.35 24.63
CA ALA A 470 5.05 -2.57 24.82
C ALA A 470 4.34 -1.37 25.47
N SER A 471 4.90 -0.82 26.54
CA SER A 471 4.39 0.40 27.19
C SER A 471 4.38 1.61 26.25
N ALA A 472 5.47 1.82 25.49
CA ALA A 472 5.55 2.89 24.51
C ALA A 472 4.48 2.75 23.39
N ALA A 473 4.25 1.52 22.92
CA ALA A 473 3.21 1.23 21.94
C ALA A 473 1.81 1.49 22.50
N ILE A 474 1.54 1.10 23.75
CA ILE A 474 0.25 1.34 24.42
C ILE A 474 -0.02 2.84 24.56
N ASP A 475 0.95 3.62 25.02
CA ASP A 475 0.82 5.07 25.13
C ASP A 475 0.53 5.72 23.76
N TRP A 476 1.24 5.30 22.73
CA TRP A 476 1.01 5.77 21.36
C TRP A 476 -0.39 5.40 20.84
N LEU A 477 -0.83 4.16 21.04
CA LEU A 477 -2.17 3.70 20.65
C LEU A 477 -3.27 4.49 21.38
N LYS A 478 -3.12 4.77 22.69
CA LYS A 478 -4.08 5.57 23.46
C LYS A 478 -4.27 6.97 22.87
N LYS A 479 -3.22 7.58 22.33
CA LYS A 479 -3.24 8.92 21.72
C LYS A 479 -3.88 8.95 20.33
N LEU A 480 -4.04 7.80 19.66
CA LEU A 480 -4.66 7.73 18.35
C LEU A 480 -6.21 7.66 18.43
N PRO A 481 -6.94 8.33 17.53
CA PRO A 481 -8.39 8.13 17.39
C PRO A 481 -8.74 6.68 16.99
N ALA A 482 -9.88 6.16 17.46
CA ALA A 482 -10.36 4.80 17.15
C ALA A 482 -10.37 4.49 15.64
N LYS A 483 -10.83 5.44 14.82
CA LYS A 483 -10.85 5.32 13.34
C LYS A 483 -9.47 5.10 12.71
N LYS A 484 -8.38 5.49 13.37
CA LYS A 484 -7.00 5.25 12.90
C LYS A 484 -6.47 3.93 13.44
N ARG A 485 -6.81 3.56 14.68
CA ARG A 485 -6.39 2.29 15.30
C ARG A 485 -6.88 1.06 14.53
N VAL A 486 -8.11 1.10 14.03
CA VAL A 486 -8.69 0.02 13.21
C VAL A 486 -8.02 -0.15 11.84
N CYS A 487 -7.21 0.82 11.40
CA CYS A 487 -6.47 0.74 10.14
C CYS A 487 -5.12 0.04 10.29
N ILE A 488 -4.61 -0.12 11.51
CA ILE A 488 -3.30 -0.75 11.74
C ILE A 488 -3.42 -2.26 11.43
N ARG A 489 -2.43 -2.80 10.71
CA ARG A 489 -2.38 -4.24 10.38
C ARG A 489 -1.27 -4.97 11.14
N GLY A 490 -0.10 -4.36 11.25
CA GLY A 490 1.06 -4.94 11.93
C GLY A 490 1.62 -4.00 12.99
N LEU A 491 1.97 -4.57 14.15
CA LEU A 491 2.72 -3.91 15.20
C LEU A 491 3.85 -4.85 15.67
N ALA A 492 5.10 -4.46 15.42
CA ALA A 492 6.28 -5.13 15.94
C ALA A 492 6.74 -4.45 17.23
N ILE A 493 6.77 -5.22 18.31
CA ILE A 493 7.22 -4.79 19.65
C ILE A 493 8.55 -5.47 19.90
N ILE A 494 9.62 -4.69 20.01
CA ILE A 494 11.00 -5.17 20.13
C ILE A 494 11.54 -4.77 21.50
N GLU A 495 11.55 -5.71 22.44
CA GLU A 495 12.16 -5.52 23.75
C GLU A 495 13.65 -5.91 23.68
N ASP A 496 14.49 -4.93 23.41
CA ASP A 496 15.94 -5.05 23.22
C ASP A 496 16.75 -4.75 24.49
N TYR A 497 16.14 -4.12 25.49
CA TYR A 497 16.76 -3.83 26.79
C TYR A 497 15.79 -4.01 27.97
N PRO A 498 16.30 -4.29 29.19
CA PRO A 498 15.46 -4.37 30.37
C PRO A 498 14.83 -3.01 30.69
N SER A 499 13.57 -3.05 31.11
CA SER A 499 12.73 -1.87 31.32
C SER A 499 12.03 -1.87 32.66
N VAL A 500 11.59 -0.69 33.08
CA VAL A 500 10.88 -0.47 34.35
C VAL A 500 9.50 -1.11 34.35
N GLY A 501 8.95 -1.36 35.53
CA GLY A 501 7.52 -1.67 35.70
C GLY A 501 7.14 -3.14 35.56
N ARG A 502 8.09 -4.07 35.64
CA ARG A 502 7.89 -5.51 35.34
C ARG A 502 7.44 -5.73 33.89
N GLN A 503 8.40 -5.50 33.00
CA GLN A 503 8.30 -5.58 31.54
C GLN A 503 7.51 -6.81 31.04
N GLU A 504 7.63 -7.96 31.71
CA GLU A 504 6.94 -9.20 31.34
C GLU A 504 5.41 -9.11 31.37
N CYS A 505 4.85 -8.17 32.12
CA CYS A 505 3.40 -7.99 32.26
C CYS A 505 2.82 -7.01 31.23
N HIS A 506 3.64 -6.28 30.47
CA HIS A 506 3.18 -5.10 29.75
C HIS A 506 2.28 -5.41 28.55
N ALA A 507 2.48 -6.58 27.93
CA ALA A 507 1.66 -7.02 26.79
C ALA A 507 0.16 -7.12 27.14
N ALA A 508 -0.21 -7.27 28.41
CA ALA A 508 -1.60 -7.29 28.85
C ALA A 508 -2.34 -5.97 28.53
N GLY A 509 -1.63 -4.85 28.48
CA GLY A 509 -2.19 -3.55 28.09
C GLY A 509 -2.57 -3.44 26.61
N LEU A 510 -2.14 -4.38 25.75
CA LEU A 510 -2.45 -4.40 24.32
C LEU A 510 -3.79 -5.09 24.01
N VAL A 511 -4.29 -5.91 24.95
CA VAL A 511 -5.51 -6.71 24.78
C VAL A 511 -6.72 -5.88 24.32
N PRO A 512 -7.02 -4.70 24.91
CA PRO A 512 -8.15 -3.90 24.46
C PRO A 512 -8.04 -3.46 22.99
N PHE A 513 -6.83 -3.18 22.50
CA PHE A 513 -6.61 -2.74 21.12
C PHE A 513 -6.74 -3.88 20.11
N CYS A 514 -6.32 -5.10 20.47
CA CYS A 514 -6.57 -6.28 19.65
C CYS A 514 -8.06 -6.66 19.61
N LYS A 515 -8.79 -6.47 20.72
CA LYS A 515 -10.26 -6.63 20.74
C LYS A 515 -10.95 -5.59 19.86
N GLU A 516 -10.50 -4.34 19.90
CA GLU A 516 -11.02 -3.24 19.07
C GLU A 516 -10.73 -3.45 17.58
N ASN A 517 -9.55 -3.96 17.23
CA ASN A 517 -9.12 -4.21 15.86
C ASN A 517 -8.76 -5.70 15.66
N PRO A 518 -9.72 -6.55 15.23
CA PRO A 518 -9.48 -7.96 14.97
C PRO A 518 -8.46 -8.26 13.86
N GLN A 519 -8.11 -7.26 13.04
CA GLN A 519 -7.12 -7.38 11.97
C GLN A 519 -5.71 -7.00 12.42
N LEU A 520 -5.54 -6.47 13.63
CA LEU A 520 -4.23 -6.16 14.20
C LEU A 520 -3.47 -7.46 14.47
N ARG A 521 -2.23 -7.54 14.00
CA ARG A 521 -1.27 -8.61 14.29
C ARG A 521 -0.09 -8.01 15.02
N ILE A 522 0.16 -8.51 16.23
CA ILE A 522 1.28 -8.09 17.06
C ILE A 522 2.36 -9.16 17.02
N SER A 523 3.58 -8.76 16.68
CA SER A 523 4.78 -9.58 16.85
C SER A 523 5.58 -9.00 18.00
N HIS A 524 5.67 -9.72 19.12
CA HIS A 524 6.41 -9.29 20.31
C HIS A 524 7.68 -10.12 20.46
N GLN A 525 8.80 -9.48 20.22
CA GLN A 525 10.14 -10.06 20.29
C GLN A 525 10.84 -9.58 21.57
N VAL A 526 11.44 -10.51 22.33
CA VAL A 526 12.20 -10.22 23.54
C VAL A 526 13.59 -10.81 23.42
N SER A 527 14.64 -9.98 23.56
CA SER A 527 16.02 -10.45 23.55
C SER A 527 16.33 -11.30 24.78
N MET A 528 16.67 -12.58 24.59
CA MET A 528 17.09 -13.45 25.69
C MET A 528 18.38 -12.96 26.33
N LEU A 529 19.34 -12.50 25.52
CA LEU A 529 20.62 -12.00 26.02
C LEU A 529 20.42 -10.70 26.80
N ASN A 530 19.84 -9.69 26.16
CA ASN A 530 19.83 -8.35 26.72
C ASN A 530 18.74 -8.15 27.77
N VAL A 531 17.60 -8.83 27.66
CA VAL A 531 16.48 -8.70 28.61
C VAL A 531 16.52 -9.81 29.66
N ILE A 532 16.32 -11.06 29.25
CA ILE A 532 16.08 -12.18 30.18
C ILE A 532 17.31 -12.46 31.06
N PHE A 533 18.48 -12.69 30.46
CA PHE A 533 19.69 -13.05 31.21
C PHE A 533 20.21 -11.88 32.02
N SER A 534 20.14 -10.67 31.47
CA SER A 534 20.44 -9.46 32.23
C SER A 534 19.56 -9.36 33.48
N GLN A 535 18.24 -9.51 33.36
CA GLN A 535 17.30 -9.38 34.48
C GLN A 535 17.48 -10.45 35.57
N ALA A 536 17.83 -11.68 35.18
CA ALA A 536 18.13 -12.77 36.12
C ALA A 536 19.33 -12.43 37.04
N LEU A 537 20.32 -11.70 36.51
CA LEU A 537 21.47 -11.25 37.30
C LEU A 537 21.11 -10.10 38.25
N LEU A 538 20.13 -9.26 37.89
CA LEU A 538 19.69 -8.13 38.72
C LEU A 538 19.02 -8.55 40.00
N ARG A 539 18.22 -9.63 40.00
CA ARG A 539 17.50 -10.07 41.20
C ARG A 539 18.43 -10.58 42.32
N ARG A 540 19.72 -10.80 42.03
CA ARG A 540 20.76 -11.11 43.04
C ARG A 540 21.35 -9.88 43.71
N ALA A 541 21.12 -8.66 43.19
CA ALA A 541 21.54 -7.42 43.83
C ALA A 541 20.64 -7.10 45.04
N THR A 542 21.12 -7.37 46.24
CA THR A 542 20.38 -7.14 47.50
C THR A 542 20.54 -5.72 48.07
N SER A 543 21.35 -4.86 47.44
CA SER A 543 21.62 -3.49 47.87
C SER A 543 21.40 -2.45 46.75
N PHE A 544 21.22 -1.18 47.14
CA PHE A 544 21.13 -0.03 46.23
C PHE A 544 22.39 0.13 45.37
N GLU A 545 23.56 -0.20 45.90
CA GLU A 545 24.83 -0.24 45.16
C GLU A 545 24.83 -1.31 44.06
N GLY A 546 24.13 -2.43 44.26
CA GLY A 546 23.94 -3.46 43.23
C GLY A 546 23.01 -3.02 42.09
N LEU A 547 22.01 -2.17 42.37
CA LEU A 547 21.19 -1.49 41.34
C LEU A 547 21.99 -0.41 40.59
N GLN A 548 22.97 0.23 41.22
CA GLN A 548 23.93 1.13 40.54
C GLN A 548 24.96 0.38 39.68
N ALA A 549 25.29 -0.88 39.96
CA ALA A 549 26.17 -1.68 39.10
C ALA A 549 25.50 -2.02 37.74
N TYR A 550 24.19 -2.27 37.76
CA TYR A 550 23.32 -2.50 36.60
C TYR A 550 23.22 -1.32 35.63
N ALA A 551 23.11 -0.12 36.18
CA ALA A 551 23.17 1.14 35.47
C ALA A 551 24.42 1.31 34.60
N ARG A 552 25.51 0.61 34.93
CA ARG A 552 26.84 0.82 34.35
C ARG A 552 27.10 -0.02 33.10
N HIS A 553 26.46 -1.17 32.86
CA HIS A 553 26.91 -2.15 31.84
C HIS A 553 25.76 -2.73 30.98
N GLU A 554 25.95 -2.76 29.66
CA GLU A 554 25.29 -3.76 28.79
C GLU A 554 25.97 -5.09 29.09
N ILE A 555 25.27 -5.99 29.77
CA ILE A 555 25.90 -7.14 30.47
C ILE A 555 26.52 -8.13 29.47
N GLY A 556 26.13 -8.09 28.19
CA GLY A 556 26.82 -8.76 27.09
C GLY A 556 27.13 -10.23 27.37
N GLU A 557 28.26 -10.73 26.87
CA GLU A 557 28.71 -12.11 27.08
C GLU A 557 28.99 -12.45 28.56
N VAL A 558 29.19 -11.48 29.45
CA VAL A 558 29.40 -11.76 30.89
C VAL A 558 28.09 -12.24 31.54
N ALA A 559 26.93 -11.86 30.98
CA ALA A 559 25.65 -12.34 31.46
C ALA A 559 25.49 -13.87 31.29
N PHE A 560 26.16 -14.40 30.26
CA PHE A 560 26.02 -15.75 29.77
C PHE A 560 26.59 -16.81 30.73
N GLU A 561 27.79 -16.60 31.27
CA GLU A 561 28.46 -17.60 32.12
C GLU A 561 27.72 -17.85 33.44
N GLN A 562 26.94 -16.88 33.92
CA GLN A 562 26.25 -16.94 35.21
C GLN A 562 24.75 -17.29 35.09
N ALA A 563 24.19 -17.27 33.88
CA ALA A 563 22.75 -17.41 33.63
C ALA A 563 22.20 -18.85 33.75
N SER A 564 23.04 -19.88 33.57
CA SER A 564 22.58 -21.29 33.47
C SER A 564 21.81 -21.81 34.68
N SER A 565 21.96 -21.21 35.86
CA SER A 565 21.25 -21.61 37.09
C SER A 565 20.00 -20.76 37.43
N VAL A 566 19.79 -19.60 36.79
CA VAL A 566 18.80 -18.58 37.23
C VAL A 566 17.77 -18.22 36.15
N SER A 567 18.06 -18.50 34.86
CA SER A 567 17.20 -18.05 33.76
C SER A 567 15.81 -18.69 33.70
N PHE A 568 15.58 -19.84 34.35
CA PHE A 568 14.28 -20.51 34.32
C PHE A 568 13.16 -19.65 34.91
N SER A 569 13.37 -19.01 36.06
CA SER A 569 12.32 -18.24 36.73
C SER A 569 11.91 -17.01 35.90
N GLU A 570 12.87 -16.35 35.25
CA GLU A 570 12.57 -15.19 34.38
C GLU A 570 11.86 -15.61 33.09
N ILE A 571 12.32 -16.68 32.42
CA ILE A 571 11.63 -17.22 31.25
C ILE A 571 10.22 -17.68 31.62
N ALA A 572 10.07 -18.39 32.75
CA ALA A 572 8.78 -18.85 33.25
C ALA A 572 7.85 -17.67 33.58
N ASN A 573 8.36 -16.58 34.16
CA ASN A 573 7.58 -15.36 34.41
C ASN A 573 7.04 -14.76 33.11
N TRP A 574 7.87 -14.62 32.09
CA TRP A 574 7.45 -14.15 30.76
C TRP A 574 6.41 -15.07 30.14
N LEU A 575 6.69 -16.37 30.05
CA LEU A 575 5.77 -17.35 29.48
C LEU A 575 4.42 -17.38 30.23
N ALA A 576 4.44 -17.37 31.56
CA ALA A 576 3.22 -17.36 32.37
C ALA A 576 2.35 -16.12 32.07
N LYS A 577 2.98 -14.94 31.93
CA LYS A 577 2.26 -13.71 31.57
C LYS A 577 1.73 -13.74 30.15
N ILE A 578 2.50 -14.24 29.19
CA ILE A 578 2.05 -14.41 27.79
C ILE A 578 0.88 -15.38 27.70
N VAL A 579 0.96 -16.56 28.34
CA VAL A 579 -0.14 -17.54 28.38
C VAL A 579 -1.40 -16.94 29.03
N SER A 580 -1.24 -16.09 30.04
CA SER A 580 -2.37 -15.42 30.68
C SER A 580 -3.10 -14.40 29.80
N LEU A 581 -2.49 -13.94 28.69
CA LEU A 581 -3.14 -13.00 27.76
C LEU A 581 -4.42 -13.57 27.17
N ARG A 582 -4.46 -14.89 26.92
CA ARG A 582 -5.68 -15.57 26.45
C ARG A 582 -6.81 -15.44 27.47
N LYS A 583 -6.51 -15.62 28.76
CA LYS A 583 -7.48 -15.44 29.86
C LYS A 583 -7.91 -13.97 30.01
N ALA A 584 -7.03 -13.01 29.71
CA ALA A 584 -7.38 -11.60 29.63
C ALA A 584 -8.26 -11.26 28.39
N GLY A 585 -8.41 -12.21 27.47
CA GLY A 585 -9.24 -12.11 26.27
C GLY A 585 -8.50 -11.61 25.04
N MET A 586 -7.19 -11.79 24.94
CA MET A 586 -6.47 -11.59 23.67
C MET A 586 -7.09 -12.47 22.57
N PRO A 587 -7.50 -11.92 21.41
CA PRO A 587 -8.04 -12.71 20.32
C PRO A 587 -7.04 -13.76 19.79
N ASP A 588 -7.56 -14.91 19.36
CA ASP A 588 -6.72 -15.96 18.79
C ASP A 588 -6.05 -15.47 17.49
N GLY A 589 -4.76 -15.74 17.34
CA GLY A 589 -3.97 -15.35 16.16
C GLY A 589 -3.62 -13.85 16.07
N SER A 590 -3.99 -13.01 17.04
CA SER A 590 -3.64 -11.57 17.02
C SER A 590 -2.26 -11.26 17.60
N TYR A 591 -1.61 -12.22 18.26
CA TYR A 591 -0.39 -11.99 19.02
C TYR A 591 0.57 -13.18 18.88
N ILE A 592 1.80 -12.88 18.49
CA ILE A 592 2.92 -13.82 18.38
C ILE A 592 4.00 -13.36 19.35
N PHE A 593 4.50 -14.29 20.16
CA PHE A 593 5.60 -14.04 21.09
C PHE A 593 6.84 -14.81 20.63
N THR A 594 7.96 -14.11 20.56
CA THR A 594 9.25 -14.66 20.14
C THR A 594 10.30 -14.34 21.20
N LEU A 595 10.94 -15.38 21.73
CA LEU A 595 12.18 -15.25 22.46
C LEU A 595 13.32 -15.22 21.45
N ASP A 596 13.96 -14.07 21.31
CA ASP A 596 15.05 -13.88 20.38
C ASP A 596 16.38 -14.32 21.01
N GLY A 597 17.00 -15.33 20.39
CA GLY A 597 18.26 -15.90 20.83
C GLY A 597 19.47 -15.32 20.13
N GLU A 598 19.31 -14.45 19.14
CA GLU A 598 20.44 -13.82 18.48
C GLU A 598 21.23 -12.92 19.44
N PRO A 599 22.57 -12.87 19.31
CA PRO A 599 23.41 -13.56 18.33
C PRO A 599 23.86 -14.98 18.72
N ILE A 600 23.27 -15.58 19.78
CA ILE A 600 23.68 -16.88 20.36
C ILE A 600 22.58 -17.98 20.29
N PRO A 601 21.96 -18.22 19.11
CA PRO A 601 20.73 -19.01 18.99
C PRO A 601 20.88 -20.47 19.41
N LEU A 602 22.04 -21.09 19.14
CA LEU A 602 22.30 -22.49 19.48
C LEU A 602 22.25 -22.73 21.00
N ILE A 603 22.82 -21.81 21.78
CA ILE A 603 22.91 -21.97 23.23
C ILE A 603 21.58 -21.63 23.88
N CYS A 604 20.94 -20.55 23.43
CA CYS A 604 19.57 -20.21 23.82
C CYS A 604 18.61 -21.39 23.58
N SER A 605 18.73 -22.08 22.45
CA SER A 605 17.96 -23.29 22.15
C SER A 605 18.27 -24.43 23.12
N ARG A 606 19.55 -24.65 23.47
CA ARG A 606 19.94 -25.67 24.47
C ARG A 606 19.39 -25.36 25.86
N ILE A 607 19.43 -24.10 26.30
CA ILE A 607 18.86 -23.68 27.59
C ILE A 607 17.35 -23.93 27.61
N PHE A 608 16.65 -23.54 26.54
CA PHE A 608 15.22 -23.79 26.41
C PHE A 608 14.90 -25.29 26.45
N GLN A 609 15.59 -26.11 25.65
CA GLN A 609 15.37 -27.56 25.59
C GLN A 609 15.72 -28.27 26.91
N HIS A 610 16.87 -27.95 27.51
CA HIS A 610 17.39 -28.68 28.67
C HIS A 610 16.78 -28.25 30.00
N ILE A 611 16.40 -26.98 30.14
CA ILE A 611 15.90 -26.45 31.41
C ILE A 611 14.37 -26.34 31.39
N MET A 612 13.75 -25.80 30.33
CA MET A 612 12.29 -25.64 30.28
C MET A 612 11.58 -26.96 30.04
N LEU A 613 11.91 -27.70 28.98
CA LEU A 613 11.20 -28.94 28.65
C LEU A 613 11.48 -30.06 29.66
N HIS A 614 12.69 -30.14 30.19
CA HIS A 614 13.02 -31.13 31.24
C HIS A 614 12.25 -30.87 32.53
N LYS A 615 12.17 -29.62 33.00
CA LYS A 615 11.38 -29.29 34.20
C LYS A 615 9.88 -29.39 33.98
N GLU A 616 9.38 -29.06 32.79
CA GLU A 616 7.97 -29.25 32.44
C GLU A 616 7.61 -30.74 32.35
N ALA A 617 8.50 -31.56 31.77
CA ALA A 617 8.36 -33.02 31.77
C ALA A 617 8.39 -33.58 33.20
N MET A 618 9.28 -33.09 34.07
CA MET A 618 9.28 -33.44 35.49
C MET A 618 7.97 -33.04 36.18
N ARG A 619 7.47 -31.81 35.96
CA ARG A 619 6.19 -31.34 36.50
C ARG A 619 5.04 -32.25 36.09
N LEU A 620 4.91 -32.54 34.79
CA LEU A 620 3.86 -33.42 34.26
C LEU A 620 3.97 -34.86 34.81
N THR A 621 5.19 -35.37 34.94
CA THR A 621 5.44 -36.70 35.52
C THR A 621 5.04 -36.74 36.99
N ILE A 622 5.39 -35.71 37.77
CA ILE A 622 5.04 -35.60 39.19
C ILE A 622 3.53 -35.42 39.36
N GLU A 623 2.88 -34.54 38.58
CA GLU A 623 1.41 -34.33 38.59
C GLU A 623 0.64 -35.62 38.26
N GLN A 624 1.15 -36.46 37.35
CA GLN A 624 0.56 -37.76 37.01
C GLN A 624 0.81 -38.84 38.08
N SER A 625 1.93 -38.74 38.82
CA SER A 625 2.35 -39.72 39.84
C SER A 625 1.78 -39.41 41.23
N LEU A 626 1.51 -38.13 41.52
CA LEU A 626 0.99 -37.60 42.79
C LEU A 626 -0.22 -38.38 43.35
N PRO A 627 -1.24 -38.74 42.56
CA PRO A 627 -2.39 -39.50 43.04
C PRO A 627 -2.09 -40.92 43.53
N SER A 628 -0.88 -41.45 43.24
CA SER A 628 -0.46 -42.82 43.57
C SER A 628 0.54 -42.92 44.73
N LEU A 629 0.95 -41.78 45.30
CA LEU A 629 1.90 -41.69 46.42
C LEU A 629 1.18 -41.56 47.77
N ASP A 630 1.82 -41.99 48.86
CA ASP A 630 1.28 -41.87 50.22
C ASP A 630 1.36 -40.42 50.75
N GLU A 631 0.50 -40.07 51.72
CA GLU A 631 0.33 -38.69 52.21
C GLU A 631 1.65 -38.08 52.74
N GLY A 632 2.53 -38.89 53.33
CA GLY A 632 3.84 -38.42 53.81
C GLY A 632 4.75 -37.96 52.68
N THR A 633 4.80 -38.71 51.58
CA THR A 633 5.61 -38.36 50.41
C THR A 633 4.99 -37.22 49.60
N GLN A 634 3.66 -37.10 49.60
CA GLN A 634 2.95 -35.96 48.98
C GLN A 634 3.30 -34.63 49.66
N LEU A 635 3.42 -34.59 50.99
CA LEU A 635 3.80 -33.38 51.74
C LEU A 635 5.27 -32.99 51.54
N ASP A 636 6.18 -33.96 51.39
CA ASP A 636 7.61 -33.70 51.18
C ASP A 636 7.94 -33.26 49.74
N MET A 637 7.14 -33.69 48.76
CA MET A 637 7.33 -33.34 47.34
C MET A 637 6.63 -32.04 46.92
N ALA A 638 5.60 -31.60 47.65
CA ALA A 638 4.85 -30.37 47.36
C ALA A 638 5.71 -29.09 47.27
N PRO A 639 6.76 -28.88 48.10
CA PRO A 639 7.63 -27.70 47.99
C PRO A 639 8.54 -27.73 46.75
N GLN A 640 8.80 -28.90 46.15
CA GLN A 640 9.67 -29.05 44.98
C GLN A 640 8.94 -28.80 43.64
N LEU A 641 7.61 -28.66 43.70
CA LEU A 641 6.71 -28.36 42.58
C LEU A 641 6.48 -26.85 42.35
N HIS A 642 6.83 -26.01 43.33
CA HIS A 642 6.73 -24.54 43.29
C HIS A 642 8.08 -23.89 43.01
#